data_AF-A0A521LTP9-F1
#
_entry.id   AF-A0A521LTP9-F1
#
_cell.length_a   1.000
_cell.length_b   1.000
_cell.length_c   1.000
_cell.angle_alpha   90.00
_cell.angle_beta   90.00
_cell.angle_gamma   90.00
#
_symmetry.space_group_name_H-M   'P 1'
#
loop_
_entity.id
_entity.type
_entity.pdbx_description
1 polymer ?
#
loop_
_entity_poly.entity_id
_entity_poly.type
_entity_poly.pdbx_seq_one_letter_code
_entity_poly.pdbx_strand_id
1 'polypeptide(L)'
;MAGERKDSALPIPVMLALAAAVGGTLWYQAPLKSSRPADTGMETRTTLGEERVQARLWQDPIEASETHRREESSKKEKLTSSMLKALFGKDGPQVEDDHHSIKKIADEIAGKVSEGDNITVLLVITDSSPYVTGSETRIRDRAAVVSALGVTCYVPDDEEHIGYFEWEQKHQDTPTHPGLIVPYEWYRARETRNCKGSDALSRKALVLWVRDDAFPEHLLKGLQQITEKLAENIDKNDSQESLKFKIVGPQDSSMLRDMLKEAIESPGLSWPNTDRSVQLYSPWVTTMPGLVAYSLRKEFGKDLCSDYERCEGQFTAILQGAGVEFIPTIGSDEELFHILIKELSLRGVNVGRDPIVLIGEWDTAYGRALPVEFRAVACFEAVSNPDIKMPGNEDISKKRQEFCDTLPHAIENQVRNYDQWHELDMKVERFSYLRGLDGMTSGESKESNGQGQSGGKERRKKEENGSQMDIENLERPEGQSQLDYVRRLAFRIKEKAKNVKAIGILGTDVYDESLILQALRQDFPKVIFFATDLDARRLHASEYKWTRNMIIASHFGLQLHEKIQRDVPPFRDSYQTSAFFAVLRALDHIRPSSQDGYKVDLTDEEFSTKIPARLYEVGKNGVIELSRASSKDGRPTIHSQAAKAHPLGCTQRC
;
A
#
# COMPACT_ATOMS: atom_id res chain seq x y z
N MET A 1 41.84 8.09 -56.10
CA MET A 1 41.42 9.39 -55.54
C MET A 1 40.73 9.11 -54.21
N ALA A 2 41.37 9.45 -53.10
CA ALA A 2 40.81 9.30 -51.76
C ALA A 2 39.99 10.55 -51.42
N GLY A 3 38.70 10.39 -51.13
CA GLY A 3 37.85 11.46 -50.63
C GLY A 3 38.01 11.59 -49.11
N GLU A 4 38.39 12.78 -48.66
CA GLU A 4 38.50 13.15 -47.25
C GLU A 4 37.14 13.02 -46.53
N ARG A 5 37.14 12.33 -45.38
CA ARG A 5 36.05 12.42 -44.39
C ARG A 5 36.17 13.75 -43.66
N LYS A 6 35.15 14.61 -43.76
CA LYS A 6 34.99 15.76 -42.86
C LYS A 6 34.47 15.26 -41.51
N ASP A 7 35.29 15.44 -40.47
CA ASP A 7 34.86 15.29 -39.09
C ASP A 7 33.88 16.41 -38.72
N SER A 8 32.64 16.04 -38.40
CA SER A 8 31.61 16.95 -37.93
C SER A 8 31.85 17.31 -36.45
N ALA A 9 32.78 18.22 -36.19
CA ALA A 9 32.93 18.80 -34.86
C ALA A 9 31.78 19.78 -34.57
N LEU A 10 31.03 19.55 -33.49
CA LEU A 10 29.98 20.46 -33.03
C LEU A 10 30.59 21.84 -32.70
N PRO A 11 29.97 22.96 -33.13
CA PRO A 11 30.46 24.29 -32.82
C PRO A 11 30.55 24.50 -31.30
N ILE A 12 31.63 25.12 -30.83
CA ILE A 12 31.87 25.42 -29.39
C ILE A 12 30.67 26.08 -28.70
N PRO A 13 29.91 27.01 -29.31
CA PRO A 13 28.71 27.57 -28.70
C PRO A 13 27.61 26.53 -28.43
N VAL A 14 27.47 25.53 -29.31
CA VAL A 14 26.51 24.43 -29.14
C VAL A 14 26.94 23.50 -28.01
N MET A 15 28.25 23.22 -27.90
CA MET A 15 28.81 22.43 -26.79
C MET A 15 28.64 23.15 -25.44
N LEU A 16 28.87 24.47 -25.39
CA LEU A 16 28.65 25.29 -24.19
C LEU A 16 27.17 25.37 -23.81
N ALA A 17 26.26 25.51 -24.79
CA ALA A 17 24.83 25.48 -24.54
C ALA A 17 24.36 24.10 -24.04
N LEU A 18 24.90 23.00 -24.57
CA LEU A 18 24.64 21.65 -24.08
C LEU A 18 25.20 21.45 -22.67
N ALA A 19 26.42 21.89 -22.40
CA ALA A 19 27.04 21.80 -21.08
C ALA A 19 26.30 22.65 -20.05
N ALA A 20 25.82 23.84 -20.41
CA ALA A 20 25.00 24.68 -19.56
C ALA A 20 23.59 24.09 -19.33
N ALA A 21 22.99 23.47 -20.36
CA ALA A 21 21.72 22.76 -20.21
C ALA A 21 21.87 21.53 -19.30
N VAL A 22 22.92 20.72 -19.50
CA VAL A 22 23.23 19.55 -18.66
C VAL A 22 23.60 19.98 -17.24
N GLY A 23 24.47 20.98 -17.09
CA GLY A 23 24.87 21.54 -15.81
C GLY A 23 23.69 22.17 -15.06
N GLY A 24 22.80 22.88 -15.76
CA GLY A 24 21.56 23.42 -15.21
C GLY A 24 20.61 22.32 -14.73
N THR A 25 20.42 21.25 -15.52
CA THR A 25 19.61 20.10 -15.10
C THR A 25 20.20 19.34 -13.91
N LEU A 26 21.52 19.18 -13.85
CA LEU A 26 22.20 18.51 -12.74
C LEU A 26 22.20 19.35 -11.47
N TRP A 27 22.30 20.69 -11.58
CA TRP A 27 22.23 21.59 -10.42
C TRP A 27 20.79 21.71 -9.89
N TYR A 28 19.80 21.65 -10.78
CA TYR A 28 18.38 21.66 -10.42
C TYR A 28 17.94 20.39 -9.65
N GLN A 29 18.58 19.25 -9.90
CA GLN A 29 18.34 18.00 -9.19
C GLN A 29 19.29 17.77 -8.01
N ALA A 30 20.06 18.79 -7.60
CA ALA A 30 20.96 18.64 -6.46
C ALA A 30 20.18 18.30 -5.19
N PRO A 31 20.60 17.30 -4.40
CA PRO A 31 19.93 16.94 -3.17
C PRO A 31 19.91 18.14 -2.20
N LEU A 32 18.79 18.30 -1.49
CA LEU A 32 18.66 19.34 -0.48
C LEU A 32 19.73 19.12 0.60
N LYS A 33 20.53 20.15 0.86
CA LYS A 33 21.52 20.13 1.93
C LYS A 33 20.90 20.71 3.20
N SER A 34 20.82 19.90 4.25
CA SER A 34 20.43 20.38 5.57
C SER A 34 21.51 21.33 6.10
N SER A 35 21.12 22.54 6.48
CA SER A 35 22.01 23.49 7.16
C SER A 35 22.04 23.29 8.68
N ARG A 36 21.39 22.24 9.20
CA ARG A 36 21.42 21.92 10.63
C ARG A 36 22.88 21.69 11.05
N PRO A 37 23.36 22.33 12.13
CA PRO A 37 24.64 21.96 12.73
C PRO A 37 24.66 20.45 12.99
N ALA A 38 25.80 19.79 12.75
CA ALA A 38 25.96 18.38 13.10
C ALA A 38 25.71 18.25 14.60
N ASP A 39 24.64 17.54 14.97
CA ASP A 39 24.22 17.45 16.36
C ASP A 39 25.26 16.66 17.15
N THR A 40 25.95 17.34 18.07
CA THR A 40 26.85 16.69 19.03
C THR A 40 26.00 16.13 20.16
N GLY A 41 25.23 15.08 19.86
CA GLY A 41 24.54 14.17 20.79
C GLY A 41 24.17 14.79 22.14
N MET A 42 23.36 15.86 22.13
CA MET A 42 22.84 16.38 23.38
C MET A 42 21.67 15.48 23.77
N GLU A 43 21.92 14.56 24.71
CA GLU A 43 20.89 13.69 25.29
C GLU A 43 19.68 14.54 25.69
N THR A 44 18.58 14.35 24.98
CA THR A 44 17.30 14.97 25.29
C THR A 44 16.92 14.49 26.69
N ARG A 45 17.03 15.37 27.68
CA ARG A 45 16.49 15.13 29.01
C ARG A 45 14.99 14.89 28.86
N THR A 46 14.60 13.62 28.93
CA THR A 46 13.22 13.13 29.00
C THR A 46 12.63 13.60 30.32
N THR A 47 12.15 14.83 30.36
CA THR A 47 11.37 15.37 31.48
C THR A 47 10.05 15.87 30.94
N LEU A 48 9.16 14.96 30.56
CA LEU A 48 7.71 15.16 30.38
C LEU A 48 7.05 13.78 30.31
N GLY A 49 6.31 13.43 31.38
CA GLY A 49 5.38 12.30 31.54
C GLY A 49 5.82 10.92 31.06
N GLU A 50 5.94 9.94 31.96
CA GLU A 50 6.20 8.50 31.69
C GLU A 50 5.14 7.85 30.75
N GLU A 51 4.15 8.59 30.25
CA GLU A 51 3.00 8.09 29.50
C GLU A 51 3.02 8.39 27.99
N ARG A 52 3.93 9.25 27.50
CA ARG A 52 3.89 9.77 26.11
C ARG A 52 5.16 9.45 25.33
N VAL A 53 4.99 8.79 24.17
CA VAL A 53 6.08 8.39 23.29
C VAL A 53 6.45 9.52 22.35
N GLN A 54 7.70 9.99 22.37
CA GLN A 54 8.16 11.01 21.44
C GLN A 54 8.17 10.47 19.99
N ALA A 55 7.29 11.01 19.15
CA ALA A 55 7.17 10.61 17.76
C ALA A 55 6.59 11.76 16.92
N ARG A 56 7.35 12.22 15.92
CA ARG A 56 6.85 13.14 14.91
C ARG A 56 5.77 12.46 14.06
N LEU A 57 4.82 13.23 13.53
CA LEU A 57 3.71 12.74 12.69
C LEU A 57 4.14 11.98 11.43
N TRP A 58 5.39 12.10 10.99
CA TRP A 58 5.93 11.40 9.82
C TRP A 58 6.72 10.13 10.18
N GLN A 59 6.87 9.79 11.45
CA GLN A 59 7.56 8.57 11.89
C GLN A 59 6.59 7.39 11.97
N ASP A 60 7.14 6.17 11.92
CA ASP A 60 6.41 4.93 12.13
C ASP A 60 5.84 4.86 13.57
N PRO A 61 4.50 4.79 13.74
CA PRO A 61 3.88 4.80 15.07
C PRO A 61 4.12 3.49 15.84
N ILE A 62 4.26 2.36 15.14
CA ILE A 62 4.53 1.06 15.75
C ILE A 62 5.97 1.02 16.25
N GLU A 63 6.93 1.38 15.39
CA GLU A 63 8.36 1.38 15.74
C GLU A 63 8.66 2.32 16.92
N ALA A 64 8.05 3.51 16.93
CA ALA A 64 8.21 4.46 18.03
C ALA A 64 7.71 3.88 19.37
N SER A 65 6.53 3.26 19.37
CA SER A 65 5.91 2.72 20.59
C SER A 65 6.64 1.47 21.09
N GLU A 66 7.06 0.59 20.19
CA GLU A 66 7.87 -0.60 20.51
C GLU A 66 9.24 -0.21 21.09
N THR A 67 9.87 0.81 20.54
CA THR A 67 11.16 1.32 21.05
C THR A 67 10.99 1.87 22.46
N HIS A 68 9.94 2.67 22.69
CA HIS A 68 9.61 3.20 24.02
C HIS A 68 9.38 2.07 25.04
N ARG A 69 8.54 1.08 24.72
CA ARG A 69 8.26 -0.06 25.61
C ARG A 69 9.55 -0.79 26.01
N ARG A 70 10.47 -1.01 25.06
CA ARG A 70 11.76 -1.66 25.34
C ARG A 70 12.63 -0.80 26.25
N GLU A 71 12.68 0.51 26.01
CA GLU A 71 13.43 1.45 26.84
C GLU A 71 12.90 1.47 28.27
N GLU A 72 11.58 1.57 28.46
CA GLU A 72 10.93 1.52 29.78
C GLU A 72 11.19 0.20 30.49
N SER A 73 11.03 -0.93 29.80
CA SER A 73 11.32 -2.26 30.34
C SER A 73 12.77 -2.35 30.81
N SER A 74 13.72 -1.83 30.01
CA SER A 74 15.14 -1.81 30.38
C SER A 74 15.44 -0.89 31.57
N LYS A 75 14.74 0.25 31.69
CA LYS A 75 14.85 1.17 32.84
C LYS A 75 14.30 0.52 34.10
N LYS A 76 13.12 -0.13 34.01
CA LYS A 76 12.51 -0.88 35.11
C LYS A 76 13.41 -2.04 35.56
N GLU A 77 14.01 -2.79 34.64
CA GLU A 77 14.95 -3.87 34.97
C GLU A 77 16.22 -3.35 35.68
N LYS A 78 16.77 -2.22 35.23
CA LYS A 78 17.90 -1.55 35.89
C LYS A 78 17.53 -1.00 37.26
N LEU A 79 16.35 -0.39 37.42
CA LEU A 79 15.88 0.17 38.69
C LEU A 79 15.57 -0.92 39.71
N THR A 80 14.88 -1.97 39.27
CA THR A 80 14.54 -3.14 40.11
C THR A 80 15.79 -3.89 40.54
N SER A 81 16.74 -4.18 39.63
CA SER A 81 18.02 -4.81 40.00
C SER A 81 18.90 -3.97 40.94
N SER A 82 18.75 -2.64 40.94
CA SER A 82 19.50 -1.72 41.80
C SER A 82 18.85 -1.55 43.18
N MET A 83 17.52 -1.40 43.25
CA MET A 83 16.79 -1.17 44.52
C MET A 83 16.38 -2.46 45.24
N LEU A 84 15.89 -3.50 44.54
CA LEU A 84 15.48 -4.77 45.18
C LEU A 84 16.67 -5.52 45.80
N LYS A 85 17.84 -5.43 45.17
CA LYS A 85 19.08 -6.04 45.68
C LYS A 85 19.62 -5.33 46.93
N ALA A 86 19.26 -4.05 47.12
CA ALA A 86 19.66 -3.25 48.26
C ALA A 86 18.68 -3.33 49.45
N LEU A 87 17.39 -3.57 49.21
CA LEU A 87 16.35 -3.41 50.25
C LEU A 87 15.55 -4.68 50.61
N PHE A 88 15.29 -5.63 49.69
CA PHE A 88 14.23 -6.62 49.93
C PHE A 88 14.60 -8.09 49.67
N GLY A 89 15.78 -8.42 49.15
CA GLY A 89 16.02 -9.79 48.67
C GLY A 89 15.04 -10.17 47.54
N LYS A 90 14.94 -11.44 47.18
CA LYS A 90 14.31 -11.91 45.93
C LYS A 90 12.80 -11.62 45.76
N ASP A 91 12.11 -11.14 46.80
CA ASP A 91 10.64 -11.07 46.82
C ASP A 91 10.14 -9.66 47.20
N GLY A 92 10.22 -8.70 46.28
CA GLY A 92 9.62 -7.37 46.47
C GLY A 92 8.28 -7.17 45.72
N PRO A 93 7.51 -6.15 46.09
CA PRO A 93 6.15 -5.93 45.59
C PRO A 93 6.12 -5.54 44.11
N GLN A 94 5.21 -6.14 43.36
CA GLN A 94 4.89 -5.79 41.97
C GLN A 94 4.13 -4.46 41.97
N VAL A 95 4.71 -3.42 41.37
CA VAL A 95 4.00 -2.17 41.07
C VAL A 95 3.27 -2.41 39.74
N GLU A 96 1.95 -2.59 39.79
CA GLU A 96 1.12 -2.58 38.58
C GLU A 96 1.17 -1.17 37.98
N ASP A 97 1.76 -1.07 36.80
CA ASP A 97 1.88 0.16 36.06
C ASP A 97 0.70 0.29 35.09
N ASP A 98 -0.27 1.13 35.44
CA ASP A 98 -1.55 1.32 34.72
C ASP A 98 -1.43 2.37 33.59
N HIS A 99 -0.23 2.90 33.31
CA HIS A 99 -0.02 4.02 32.36
C HIS A 99 -0.39 3.69 30.91
N HIS A 100 -0.32 2.41 30.50
CA HIS A 100 -0.62 1.93 29.14
C HIS A 100 -1.88 1.05 29.08
N SER A 101 -2.85 1.30 29.95
CA SER A 101 -4.09 0.54 30.05
C SER A 101 -5.18 1.07 29.11
N ILE A 102 -5.86 0.17 28.38
CA ILE A 102 -7.01 0.54 27.52
C ILE A 102 -8.15 1.21 28.31
N LYS A 103 -8.27 0.92 29.62
CA LYS A 103 -9.29 1.53 30.49
C LYS A 103 -9.17 3.05 30.53
N LYS A 104 -7.94 3.56 30.54
CA LYS A 104 -7.69 5.01 30.55
C LYS A 104 -8.26 5.68 29.30
N ILE A 105 -8.12 5.04 28.15
CA ILE A 105 -8.66 5.57 26.89
C ILE A 105 -10.19 5.46 26.89
N ALA A 106 -10.75 4.37 27.41
CA ALA A 106 -12.20 4.24 27.58
C ALA A 106 -12.77 5.34 28.49
N ASP A 107 -12.08 5.67 29.59
CA ASP A 107 -12.44 6.76 30.50
C ASP A 107 -12.30 8.14 29.82
N GLU A 108 -11.24 8.36 29.04
CA GLU A 108 -11.06 9.59 28.25
C GLU A 108 -12.18 9.76 27.21
N ILE A 109 -12.57 8.69 26.52
CA ILE A 109 -13.70 8.69 25.58
C ILE A 109 -14.99 9.02 26.32
N ALA A 110 -15.29 8.34 27.41
CA ALA A 110 -16.51 8.56 28.21
C ALA A 110 -16.59 10.00 28.74
N GLY A 111 -15.47 10.55 29.22
CA GLY A 111 -15.36 11.94 29.64
C GLY A 111 -15.71 12.91 28.51
N LYS A 112 -15.10 12.77 27.33
CA LYS A 112 -15.38 13.62 26.17
C LYS A 112 -16.82 13.52 25.68
N VAL A 113 -17.39 12.31 25.64
CA VAL A 113 -18.81 12.12 25.30
C VAL A 113 -19.70 12.82 26.31
N SER A 114 -19.39 12.74 27.62
CA SER A 114 -20.17 13.44 28.66
C SER A 114 -20.07 14.98 28.57
N GLU A 115 -19.01 15.51 27.97
CA GLU A 115 -18.82 16.93 27.67
C GLU A 115 -19.59 17.36 26.40
N GLY A 116 -20.20 16.42 25.67
CA GLY A 116 -20.94 16.66 24.43
C GLY A 116 -20.08 16.59 23.17
N ASP A 117 -18.88 16.00 23.23
CA ASP A 117 -18.07 15.76 22.03
C ASP A 117 -18.64 14.62 21.18
N ASN A 118 -18.63 14.82 19.85
CA ASN A 118 -18.82 13.75 18.89
C ASN A 118 -17.45 13.18 18.47
N ILE A 119 -17.23 11.90 18.71
CA ILE A 119 -15.97 11.19 18.53
C ILE A 119 -16.11 10.18 17.38
N THR A 120 -15.20 10.27 16.41
CA THR A 120 -15.01 9.22 15.40
C THR A 120 -13.71 8.49 15.67
N VAL A 121 -13.78 7.19 15.95
CA VAL A 121 -12.63 6.31 16.14
C VAL A 121 -12.32 5.61 14.82
N LEU A 122 -11.13 5.86 14.29
CA LEU A 122 -10.60 5.21 13.09
C LEU A 122 -9.65 4.08 13.52
N LEU A 123 -10.05 2.84 13.28
CA LEU A 123 -9.18 1.68 13.41
C LEU A 123 -8.42 1.50 12.08
N VAL A 124 -7.18 1.97 12.04
CA VAL A 124 -6.33 1.88 10.85
C VAL A 124 -5.48 0.64 10.95
N ILE A 125 -5.78 -0.33 10.09
CA ILE A 125 -4.99 -1.56 9.97
C ILE A 125 -3.70 -1.21 9.23
N THR A 126 -2.55 -1.63 9.76
CA THR A 126 -1.23 -1.28 9.22
C THR A 126 -0.30 -2.49 9.13
N ASP A 127 0.65 -2.45 8.19
CA ASP A 127 1.56 -3.55 7.86
C ASP A 127 2.45 -3.93 9.08
N SER A 128 2.47 -5.20 9.48
CA SER A 128 3.28 -5.70 10.61
C SER A 128 4.69 -6.15 10.23
N SER A 129 5.04 -6.14 8.96
CA SER A 129 6.29 -6.66 8.42
C SER A 129 7.50 -5.99 9.05
N PRO A 130 8.53 -6.77 9.43
CA PRO A 130 9.80 -6.24 9.91
C PRO A 130 10.71 -5.78 8.76
N TYR A 131 10.37 -6.04 7.50
CA TYR A 131 11.18 -5.66 6.34
C TYR A 131 11.07 -4.15 6.06
N VAL A 132 12.03 -3.61 5.30
CA VAL A 132 12.09 -2.16 4.96
C VAL A 132 10.80 -1.69 4.31
N THR A 133 10.21 -2.53 3.45
CA THR A 133 8.93 -2.25 2.80
C THR A 133 7.81 -2.04 3.81
N GLY A 134 7.74 -2.83 4.89
CA GLY A 134 6.73 -2.67 5.93
C GLY A 134 6.84 -1.33 6.66
N SER A 135 8.05 -0.94 7.09
CA SER A 135 8.28 0.36 7.74
C SER A 135 7.91 1.54 6.82
N GLU A 136 8.31 1.49 5.55
CA GLU A 136 7.95 2.53 4.59
C GLU A 136 6.43 2.57 4.32
N THR A 137 5.75 1.43 4.26
CA THR A 137 4.28 1.36 4.17
C THR A 137 3.62 2.06 5.36
N ARG A 138 4.03 1.75 6.61
CA ARG A 138 3.48 2.38 7.81
C ARG A 138 3.67 3.90 7.82
N ILE A 139 4.84 4.39 7.38
CA ILE A 139 5.12 5.82 7.24
C ILE A 139 4.19 6.47 6.21
N ARG A 140 3.97 5.81 5.06
CA ARG A 140 3.09 6.32 3.99
C ARG A 140 1.64 6.35 4.42
N ASP A 141 1.16 5.29 5.06
CA ASP A 141 -0.21 5.19 5.59
C ASP A 141 -0.47 6.27 6.62
N ARG A 142 0.45 6.47 7.58
CA ARG A 142 0.36 7.56 8.55
C ARG A 142 0.31 8.93 7.89
N ALA A 143 1.19 9.19 6.92
CA ALA A 143 1.16 10.44 6.18
C ALA A 143 -0.17 10.67 5.42
N ALA A 144 -0.80 9.62 4.88
CA ALA A 144 -2.10 9.72 4.23
C ALA A 144 -3.22 10.05 5.23
N VAL A 145 -3.29 9.32 6.35
CA VAL A 145 -4.31 9.51 7.40
C VAL A 145 -4.19 10.90 8.03
N VAL A 146 -2.99 11.32 8.42
CA VAL A 146 -2.73 12.64 9.00
C VAL A 146 -3.07 13.76 8.02
N SER A 147 -2.73 13.59 6.73
CA SER A 147 -3.07 14.57 5.69
C SER A 147 -4.59 14.69 5.51
N ALA A 148 -5.31 13.56 5.53
CA ALA A 148 -6.78 13.55 5.44
C ALA A 148 -7.41 14.25 6.65
N LEU A 149 -6.92 13.99 7.86
CA LEU A 149 -7.34 14.71 9.08
C LEU A 149 -7.11 16.23 8.93
N GLY A 150 -5.95 16.65 8.42
CA GLY A 150 -5.67 18.06 8.16
C GLY A 150 -6.64 18.73 7.17
N VAL A 151 -6.94 18.05 6.05
CA VAL A 151 -7.89 18.52 5.02
C VAL A 151 -9.33 18.55 5.54
N THR A 152 -9.69 17.63 6.42
CA THR A 152 -10.99 17.60 7.10
C THR A 152 -11.07 18.52 8.32
N CYS A 153 -10.06 19.38 8.51
CA CYS A 153 -9.96 20.38 9.57
C CYS A 153 -9.84 19.83 10.99
N TYR A 154 -9.16 18.71 11.13
CA TYR A 154 -8.62 18.29 12.40
C TYR A 154 -7.17 18.79 12.56
N VAL A 155 -6.77 18.98 13.80
CA VAL A 155 -5.38 19.15 14.22
C VAL A 155 -5.08 18.16 15.33
N PRO A 156 -3.85 17.64 15.43
CA PRO A 156 -3.47 16.74 16.52
C PRO A 156 -3.58 17.45 17.87
N ASP A 157 -3.97 16.71 18.90
CA ASP A 157 -3.94 17.20 20.28
C ASP A 157 -2.49 17.29 20.82
N ASP A 158 -1.59 16.43 20.32
CA ASP A 158 -0.16 16.45 20.59
C ASP A 158 0.62 16.25 19.27
N GLU A 159 1.44 17.23 18.89
CA GLU A 159 2.20 17.23 17.62
C GLU A 159 3.55 16.47 17.73
N GLU A 160 3.99 16.18 18.95
CA GLU A 160 5.32 15.64 19.22
C GLU A 160 5.31 14.26 19.86
N HIS A 161 4.14 13.78 20.30
CA HIS A 161 3.99 12.50 20.97
C HIS A 161 2.79 11.69 20.52
N ILE A 162 2.89 10.38 20.68
CA ILE A 162 1.79 9.42 20.53
C ILE A 162 1.57 8.67 21.85
N GLY A 163 0.34 8.21 22.08
CA GLY A 163 0.02 7.27 23.15
C GLY A 163 0.05 5.84 22.63
N TYR A 164 0.11 4.85 23.53
CA TYR A 164 -0.25 3.47 23.23
C TYR A 164 -0.89 2.80 24.43
N PHE A 165 -1.70 1.79 24.17
CA PHE A 165 -2.14 0.84 25.19
C PHE A 165 -1.65 -0.57 24.87
N GLU A 166 -1.50 -1.39 25.91
CA GLU A 166 -1.25 -2.81 25.78
C GLU A 166 -2.56 -3.59 25.86
N TRP A 167 -2.77 -4.47 24.88
CA TRP A 167 -3.91 -5.38 24.84
C TRP A 167 -3.47 -6.79 25.20
N GLU A 168 -3.94 -7.27 26.35
CA GLU A 168 -3.65 -8.63 26.83
C GLU A 168 -4.47 -9.67 26.06
N GLN A 169 -3.78 -10.56 25.34
CA GLN A 169 -4.38 -11.76 24.80
C GLN A 169 -4.34 -12.86 25.88
N LYS A 170 -5.49 -13.17 26.48
CA LYS A 170 -5.60 -14.30 27.42
C LYS A 170 -5.48 -15.62 26.67
N HIS A 171 -4.27 -16.09 26.38
CA HIS A 171 -4.03 -17.45 25.95
C HIS A 171 -3.95 -18.38 27.16
N GLN A 172 -4.78 -19.43 27.18
CA GLN A 172 -4.92 -20.33 28.33
C GLN A 172 -3.71 -21.26 28.57
N ASP A 173 -2.73 -21.37 27.66
CA ASP A 173 -1.71 -22.44 27.74
C ASP A 173 -0.25 -22.05 27.34
N THR A 174 0.11 -20.76 27.25
CA THR A 174 1.51 -20.36 26.93
C THR A 174 2.05 -19.26 27.85
N PRO A 175 3.34 -19.33 28.24
CA PRO A 175 3.94 -18.31 29.09
C PRO A 175 4.22 -17.03 28.29
N THR A 176 3.57 -15.93 28.70
CA THR A 176 3.97 -14.53 28.51
C THR A 176 4.46 -14.16 27.10
N HIS A 177 3.54 -14.08 26.14
CA HIS A 177 3.74 -13.15 25.04
C HIS A 177 3.53 -11.72 25.58
N PRO A 178 4.41 -10.76 25.27
CA PRO A 178 4.17 -9.36 25.61
C PRO A 178 2.85 -8.90 24.97
N GLY A 179 2.08 -8.08 25.69
CA GLY A 179 0.79 -7.58 25.21
C GLY A 179 0.92 -6.90 23.85
N LEU A 180 -0.15 -6.97 23.05
CA LEU A 180 -0.23 -6.29 21.77
C LEU A 180 -0.21 -4.77 22.01
N ILE A 181 0.79 -4.06 21.48
CA ILE A 181 0.79 -2.59 21.50
C ILE A 181 -0.17 -2.08 20.43
N VAL A 182 -1.06 -1.16 20.83
CA VAL A 182 -1.89 -0.39 19.90
C VAL A 182 -1.61 1.10 20.12
N PRO A 183 -0.82 1.74 19.24
CA PRO A 183 -0.61 3.18 19.30
C PRO A 183 -1.88 3.95 18.95
N TYR A 184 -2.04 5.12 19.57
CA TYR A 184 -3.18 5.98 19.34
C TYR A 184 -2.83 7.46 19.34
N GLU A 185 -3.64 8.23 18.62
CA GLU A 185 -3.46 9.67 18.43
C GLU A 185 -4.82 10.39 18.48
N TRP A 186 -4.91 11.42 19.33
CA TRP A 186 -6.09 12.26 19.44
C TRP A 186 -6.01 13.47 18.51
N TYR A 187 -7.16 13.82 17.94
CA TYR A 187 -7.34 14.96 17.06
C TYR A 187 -8.58 15.74 17.45
N ARG A 188 -8.50 17.08 17.36
CA ARG A 188 -9.60 18.01 17.61
C ARG A 188 -9.89 18.87 16.41
N ALA A 189 -11.11 19.40 16.35
CA ALA A 189 -11.48 20.39 15.36
C ALA A 189 -10.54 21.62 15.41
N ARG A 190 -10.11 22.07 14.24
CA ARG A 190 -9.26 23.24 14.05
C ARG A 190 -10.07 24.52 14.29
N GLU A 191 -9.63 25.35 15.22
CA GLU A 191 -10.27 26.65 15.53
C GLU A 191 -9.88 27.77 14.55
N THR A 192 -8.70 27.67 13.93
CA THR A 192 -8.14 28.74 13.08
C THR A 192 -8.71 28.80 11.66
N ARG A 193 -9.66 27.93 11.32
CA ARG A 193 -10.32 27.90 10.02
C ARG A 193 -11.79 27.56 10.22
N ASN A 194 -12.67 28.30 9.56
CA ASN A 194 -14.09 27.94 9.56
C ASN A 194 -14.29 26.72 8.65
N CYS A 195 -14.52 25.57 9.28
CA CYS A 195 -14.56 24.27 8.61
C CYS A 195 -15.94 23.64 8.52
N LYS A 196 -16.99 24.37 8.91
CA LYS A 196 -18.39 24.31 8.43
C LYS A 196 -19.29 25.25 9.23
N GLY A 197 -20.39 25.69 8.62
CA GLY A 197 -21.42 26.53 9.25
C GLY A 197 -22.16 25.79 10.37
N SER A 198 -22.10 26.37 11.58
CA SER A 198 -23.07 26.23 12.68
C SER A 198 -23.59 24.82 13.01
N ASP A 199 -22.72 23.87 13.38
CA ASP A 199 -23.14 22.81 14.29
C ASP A 199 -22.41 23.01 15.63
N ALA A 200 -23.19 23.08 16.70
CA ALA A 200 -22.76 23.50 18.04
C ALA A 200 -21.91 22.47 18.82
N LEU A 201 -21.68 21.28 18.24
CA LEU A 201 -20.99 20.17 18.91
C LEU A 201 -19.52 20.12 18.51
N SER A 202 -18.65 19.97 19.51
CA SER A 202 -17.21 19.80 19.29
C SER A 202 -16.94 18.42 18.69
N ARG A 203 -16.10 18.38 17.65
CA ARG A 203 -15.74 17.17 16.91
C ARG A 203 -14.35 16.71 17.30
N LYS A 204 -14.22 15.42 17.65
CA LYS A 204 -12.96 14.75 17.94
C LYS A 204 -12.77 13.55 17.01
N ALA A 205 -11.52 13.20 16.76
CA ALA A 205 -11.17 11.95 16.10
C ALA A 205 -10.07 11.26 16.91
N LEU A 206 -10.17 9.94 17.01
CA LEU A 206 -9.17 9.08 17.63
C LEU A 206 -8.68 8.10 16.57
N VAL A 207 -7.39 8.08 16.29
CA VAL A 207 -6.79 7.11 15.36
C VAL A 207 -6.12 6.02 16.19
N LEU A 208 -6.45 4.76 15.90
CA LEU A 208 -5.80 3.58 16.46
C LEU A 208 -5.01 2.86 15.36
N TRP A 209 -3.72 2.63 15.58
CA TRP A 209 -2.84 1.92 14.66
C TRP A 209 -2.79 0.45 15.05
N VAL A 210 -3.52 -0.40 14.32
CA VAL A 210 -3.62 -1.84 14.61
C VAL A 210 -2.80 -2.60 13.60
N ARG A 211 -1.85 -3.42 14.06
CA ARG A 211 -1.08 -4.29 13.17
C ARG A 211 -1.98 -5.34 12.49
N ASP A 212 -1.69 -5.69 11.25
CA ASP A 212 -2.43 -6.72 10.51
C ASP A 212 -2.29 -8.13 11.11
N ASP A 213 -1.21 -8.40 11.83
CA ASP A 213 -0.96 -9.64 12.58
C ASP A 213 -1.45 -9.59 14.04
N ALA A 214 -2.14 -8.52 14.45
CA ALA A 214 -2.57 -8.31 15.82
C ALA A 214 -3.46 -9.45 16.35
N PHE A 215 -4.30 -10.03 15.49
CA PHE A 215 -5.29 -11.04 15.85
C PHE A 215 -5.32 -12.13 14.78
N PRO A 216 -4.36 -13.07 14.77
CA PRO A 216 -4.30 -14.12 13.77
C PRO A 216 -5.61 -14.90 13.71
N GLU A 217 -6.18 -15.04 12.51
CA GLU A 217 -7.44 -15.74 12.21
C GLU A 217 -8.73 -15.15 12.81
N HIS A 218 -8.66 -14.13 13.68
CA HIS A 218 -9.81 -13.58 14.41
C HIS A 218 -9.78 -12.05 14.52
N LEU A 219 -9.42 -11.36 13.44
CA LEU A 219 -9.27 -9.92 13.41
C LEU A 219 -10.59 -9.18 13.69
N LEU A 220 -11.68 -9.52 13.03
CA LEU A 220 -12.96 -8.84 13.20
C LEU A 220 -13.42 -8.93 14.65
N LYS A 221 -13.31 -10.10 15.27
CA LYS A 221 -13.62 -10.33 16.66
C LYS A 221 -12.67 -9.59 17.60
N GLY A 222 -11.37 -9.58 17.32
CA GLY A 222 -10.39 -8.83 18.10
C GLY A 222 -10.63 -7.31 18.08
N LEU A 223 -10.87 -6.76 16.89
CA LEU A 223 -11.26 -5.36 16.72
C LEU A 223 -12.58 -5.07 17.44
N GLN A 224 -13.58 -5.95 17.30
CA GLN A 224 -14.86 -5.82 17.97
C GLN A 224 -14.70 -5.77 19.50
N GLN A 225 -13.87 -6.63 20.10
CA GLN A 225 -13.56 -6.61 21.53
C GLN A 225 -12.85 -5.31 21.96
N ILE A 226 -11.91 -4.80 21.17
CA ILE A 226 -11.29 -3.48 21.43
C ILE A 226 -12.37 -2.40 21.44
N THR A 227 -13.23 -2.36 20.42
CA THR A 227 -14.29 -1.34 20.33
C THR A 227 -15.30 -1.43 21.47
N GLU A 228 -15.71 -2.64 21.87
CA GLU A 228 -16.58 -2.86 23.03
C GLU A 228 -15.93 -2.33 24.31
N LYS A 229 -14.63 -2.59 24.49
CA LYS A 229 -13.89 -2.12 25.66
C LYS A 229 -13.79 -0.60 25.71
N LEU A 230 -13.56 0.04 24.57
CA LEU A 230 -13.52 1.50 24.47
C LEU A 230 -14.88 2.16 24.70
N ALA A 231 -15.98 1.45 24.42
CA ALA A 231 -17.34 1.94 24.61
C ALA A 231 -17.94 1.58 25.98
N GLU A 232 -17.23 0.82 26.83
CA GLU A 232 -17.82 0.19 28.02
C GLU A 232 -18.34 1.17 29.08
N ASN A 233 -17.71 2.35 29.18
CA ASN A 233 -18.00 3.37 30.19
C ASN A 233 -18.98 4.45 29.70
N ILE A 234 -19.58 4.26 28.53
CA ILE A 234 -20.50 5.22 27.93
C ILE A 234 -21.94 4.78 28.22
N ASP A 235 -22.75 5.72 28.72
CA ASP A 235 -24.16 5.46 28.98
C ASP A 235 -24.90 5.10 27.68
N LYS A 236 -25.65 3.99 27.70
CA LYS A 236 -26.37 3.45 26.53
C LYS A 236 -27.35 4.44 25.89
N ASN A 237 -27.82 5.45 26.63
CA ASN A 237 -28.71 6.48 26.13
C ASN A 237 -27.98 7.65 25.44
N ASP A 238 -26.73 7.97 25.83
CA ASP A 238 -25.88 9.00 25.20
C ASP A 238 -25.05 8.45 24.02
N SER A 239 -24.85 7.13 24.00
CA SER A 239 -23.92 6.43 23.09
C SER A 239 -24.27 6.44 21.60
N GLN A 240 -25.54 6.60 21.23
CA GLN A 240 -26.00 6.17 19.90
C GLN A 240 -25.70 7.12 18.75
N GLU A 241 -25.28 8.36 18.99
CA GLU A 241 -24.84 9.27 17.91
C GLU A 241 -23.44 9.86 18.12
N SER A 242 -22.99 9.94 19.37
CA SER A 242 -21.78 10.67 19.76
C SER A 242 -20.49 9.87 19.60
N LEU A 243 -20.52 8.53 19.52
CA LEU A 243 -19.34 7.70 19.27
C LEU A 243 -19.54 6.80 18.04
N LYS A 244 -18.58 6.83 17.12
CA LYS A 244 -18.61 6.03 15.89
C LYS A 244 -17.30 5.33 15.65
N PHE A 245 -17.33 4.04 15.37
CA PHE A 245 -16.17 3.25 14.99
C PHE A 245 -16.20 2.97 13.48
N LYS A 246 -15.06 3.17 12.82
CA LYS A 246 -14.86 2.87 11.39
C LYS A 246 -13.49 2.21 11.21
N ILE A 247 -13.40 1.26 10.28
CA ILE A 247 -12.17 0.52 9.97
C ILE A 247 -11.63 1.01 8.64
N VAL A 248 -10.32 1.26 8.57
CA VAL A 248 -9.58 1.49 7.33
C VAL A 248 -8.63 0.31 7.12
N GLY A 249 -8.90 -0.49 6.11
CA GLY A 249 -8.24 -1.76 5.83
C GLY A 249 -9.11 -2.71 4.99
N PRO A 250 -8.67 -3.96 4.77
CA PRO A 250 -7.40 -4.56 5.22
C PRO A 250 -6.20 -4.14 4.37
N GLN A 251 -4.98 -4.49 4.82
CA GLN A 251 -3.73 -4.14 4.15
C GLN A 251 -3.49 -4.90 2.85
N ASP A 252 -3.96 -6.15 2.74
CA ASP A 252 -3.81 -6.94 1.52
C ASP A 252 -4.99 -7.91 1.27
N SER A 253 -4.95 -8.58 0.12
CA SER A 253 -5.96 -9.57 -0.28
C SER A 253 -5.96 -10.82 0.62
N SER A 254 -4.82 -11.14 1.25
CA SER A 254 -4.68 -12.31 2.12
C SER A 254 -5.49 -12.08 3.40
N MET A 255 -5.35 -10.89 3.97
CA MET A 255 -6.08 -10.42 5.13
C MET A 255 -7.57 -10.25 4.83
N LEU A 256 -7.94 -9.74 3.65
CA LEU A 256 -9.36 -9.72 3.25
C LEU A 256 -9.96 -11.13 3.17
N ARG A 257 -9.21 -12.10 2.66
CA ARG A 257 -9.61 -13.50 2.64
C ARG A 257 -9.81 -14.04 4.06
N ASP A 258 -8.92 -13.72 4.99
CA ASP A 258 -9.02 -14.17 6.38
C ASP A 258 -10.19 -13.50 7.11
N MET A 259 -10.45 -12.21 6.89
CA MET A 259 -11.65 -11.53 7.40
C MET A 259 -12.94 -12.15 6.84
N LEU A 260 -12.94 -12.51 5.55
CA LEU A 260 -14.09 -13.17 4.92
C LEU A 260 -14.31 -14.57 5.51
N LYS A 261 -13.22 -15.32 5.75
CA LYS A 261 -13.27 -16.62 6.45
C LYS A 261 -13.85 -16.48 7.85
N GLU A 262 -13.35 -15.52 8.62
CA GLU A 262 -13.85 -15.24 9.97
C GLU A 262 -15.33 -14.85 9.95
N ALA A 263 -15.78 -14.06 8.97
CA ALA A 263 -17.18 -13.68 8.83
C ALA A 263 -18.10 -14.89 8.54
N ILE A 264 -17.62 -15.92 7.84
CA ILE A 264 -18.34 -17.20 7.65
C ILE A 264 -18.44 -17.97 8.96
N GLU A 265 -17.34 -18.02 9.73
CA GLU A 265 -17.24 -18.80 10.98
C GLU A 265 -17.93 -18.13 12.17
N SER A 266 -17.96 -16.79 12.19
CA SER A 266 -18.51 -15.96 13.26
C SER A 266 -19.55 -14.97 12.72
N PRO A 267 -20.69 -15.45 12.18
CA PRO A 267 -21.76 -14.57 11.75
C PRO A 267 -22.37 -13.84 12.95
N GLY A 268 -22.87 -12.63 12.74
CA GLY A 268 -23.59 -11.85 13.74
C GLY A 268 -22.73 -11.13 14.78
N LEU A 269 -21.47 -10.75 14.45
CA LEU A 269 -20.72 -9.82 15.28
C LEU A 269 -21.53 -8.52 15.47
N SER A 270 -21.60 -8.05 16.71
CA SER A 270 -22.30 -6.83 17.08
C SER A 270 -21.29 -5.75 17.41
N TRP A 271 -21.30 -4.69 16.61
CA TRP A 271 -20.39 -3.56 16.80
C TRP A 271 -21.04 -2.49 17.70
N PRO A 272 -20.27 -1.73 18.50
CA PRO A 272 -20.78 -0.67 19.37
C PRO A 272 -21.13 0.62 18.59
N ASN A 273 -21.76 0.46 17.42
CA ASN A 273 -22.34 1.51 16.61
C ASN A 273 -23.88 1.41 16.67
N THR A 274 -24.57 2.49 16.27
CA THR A 274 -26.03 2.62 16.34
C THR A 274 -26.78 1.46 15.65
N ASP A 275 -26.31 1.08 14.46
CA ASP A 275 -26.87 0.05 13.60
C ASP A 275 -26.28 -1.36 13.88
N ARG A 276 -25.43 -1.47 14.90
CA ARG A 276 -24.64 -2.66 15.24
C ARG A 276 -23.70 -3.14 14.13
N SER A 277 -23.41 -2.28 13.15
CA SER A 277 -22.51 -2.58 12.04
C SER A 277 -21.27 -1.70 12.09
N VAL A 278 -20.21 -2.09 11.38
CA VAL A 278 -19.01 -1.27 11.20
C VAL A 278 -18.71 -1.08 9.71
N GLN A 279 -18.33 0.14 9.36
CA GLN A 279 -17.88 0.45 8.01
C GLN A 279 -16.41 0.06 7.83
N LEU A 280 -16.15 -0.78 6.83
CA LEU A 280 -14.81 -1.22 6.44
C LEU A 280 -14.43 -0.57 5.11
N TYR A 281 -13.63 0.49 5.18
CA TYR A 281 -13.11 1.17 3.99
C TYR A 281 -11.84 0.46 3.52
N SER A 282 -11.85 -0.07 2.30
CA SER A 282 -10.72 -0.81 1.72
C SER A 282 -9.99 0.01 0.65
N PRO A 283 -8.85 0.66 0.99
CA PRO A 283 -8.05 1.42 0.03
C PRO A 283 -6.91 0.64 -0.62
N TRP A 284 -6.52 -0.52 -0.08
CA TRP A 284 -5.32 -1.25 -0.51
C TRP A 284 -5.62 -2.51 -1.33
N VAL A 285 -6.81 -3.10 -1.21
CA VAL A 285 -7.14 -4.37 -1.88
C VAL A 285 -7.78 -4.15 -3.25
N THR A 286 -7.11 -4.62 -4.30
CA THR A 286 -7.57 -4.55 -5.69
C THR A 286 -7.95 -5.91 -6.29
N THR A 287 -7.72 -7.03 -5.58
CA THR A 287 -8.13 -8.36 -6.05
C THR A 287 -9.65 -8.43 -6.24
N MET A 288 -10.08 -9.14 -7.28
CA MET A 288 -11.51 -9.35 -7.53
C MET A 288 -12.21 -10.01 -6.32
N PRO A 289 -13.33 -9.45 -5.80
CA PRO A 289 -14.06 -10.01 -4.66
C PRO A 289 -14.47 -11.47 -4.87
N GLY A 290 -14.86 -11.83 -6.10
CA GLY A 290 -15.18 -13.20 -6.49
C GLY A 290 -14.03 -14.17 -6.30
N LEU A 291 -12.78 -13.79 -6.60
CA LEU A 291 -11.60 -14.66 -6.41
C LEU A 291 -11.29 -14.88 -4.93
N VAL A 292 -11.45 -13.83 -4.11
CA VAL A 292 -11.28 -13.91 -2.65
C VAL A 292 -12.28 -14.93 -2.09
N ALA A 293 -13.57 -14.78 -2.39
CA ALA A 293 -14.61 -15.72 -1.95
C ALA A 293 -14.41 -17.13 -2.53
N TYR A 294 -14.07 -17.23 -3.82
CA TYR A 294 -13.85 -18.50 -4.50
C TYR A 294 -12.69 -19.30 -3.89
N SER A 295 -11.66 -18.62 -3.38
CA SER A 295 -10.52 -19.28 -2.72
C SER A 295 -10.92 -20.08 -1.45
N LEU A 296 -11.99 -19.66 -0.77
CA LEU A 296 -12.52 -20.30 0.45
C LEU A 296 -13.42 -21.51 0.15
N ARG A 297 -13.82 -21.71 -1.12
CA ARG A 297 -14.66 -22.84 -1.54
C ARG A 297 -14.04 -24.20 -1.21
N LYS A 298 -12.71 -24.31 -1.19
CA LYS A 298 -12.01 -25.56 -0.82
C LYS A 298 -12.21 -25.91 0.67
N GLU A 299 -12.32 -24.90 1.52
CA GLU A 299 -12.46 -25.05 2.97
C GLU A 299 -13.92 -25.28 3.37
N PHE A 300 -14.86 -24.51 2.83
CA PHE A 300 -16.28 -24.56 3.20
C PHE A 300 -17.17 -25.37 2.23
N GLY A 301 -16.59 -25.91 1.16
CA GLY A 301 -17.31 -26.74 0.18
C GLY A 301 -18.16 -25.94 -0.81
N LYS A 302 -18.94 -26.66 -1.63
CA LYS A 302 -19.83 -26.09 -2.66
C LYS A 302 -21.02 -25.33 -2.06
N ASP A 303 -21.29 -25.51 -0.77
CA ASP A 303 -22.39 -24.87 -0.07
C ASP A 303 -22.15 -23.36 0.12
N LEU A 304 -20.89 -22.91 0.09
CA LEU A 304 -20.54 -21.49 0.04
C LEU A 304 -20.96 -20.86 -1.30
N CYS A 305 -20.53 -21.47 -2.41
CA CYS A 305 -20.87 -21.06 -3.78
C CYS A 305 -20.51 -22.16 -4.79
N SER A 306 -21.27 -22.26 -5.89
CA SER A 306 -21.09 -23.32 -6.90
C SER A 306 -20.07 -23.01 -7.99
N ASP A 307 -19.86 -21.73 -8.28
CA ASP A 307 -19.07 -21.18 -9.38
C ASP A 307 -18.62 -19.75 -9.01
N TYR A 308 -17.70 -19.20 -9.80
CA TYR A 308 -17.15 -17.86 -9.60
C TYR A 308 -18.22 -16.77 -9.43
N GLU A 309 -19.20 -16.71 -10.33
CA GLU A 309 -20.24 -15.66 -10.35
C GLU A 309 -21.06 -15.67 -9.05
N ARG A 310 -21.42 -16.86 -8.55
CA ARG A 310 -22.08 -16.96 -7.24
C ARG A 310 -21.17 -16.56 -6.09
N CYS A 311 -19.88 -16.89 -6.12
CA CYS A 311 -18.96 -16.48 -5.06
C CYS A 311 -18.84 -14.95 -4.99
N GLU A 312 -18.78 -14.30 -6.15
CA GLU A 312 -18.79 -12.83 -6.26
C GLU A 312 -20.07 -12.24 -5.66
N GLY A 313 -21.24 -12.78 -6.01
CA GLY A 313 -22.53 -12.34 -5.46
C GLY A 313 -22.69 -12.58 -3.95
N GLN A 314 -21.99 -13.55 -3.36
CA GLN A 314 -22.03 -13.83 -1.92
C GLN A 314 -21.04 -12.98 -1.11
N PHE A 315 -19.98 -12.44 -1.72
CA PHE A 315 -18.90 -11.76 -1.01
C PHE A 315 -19.40 -10.69 -0.02
N THR A 316 -20.21 -9.75 -0.50
CA THR A 316 -20.75 -8.66 0.34
C THR A 316 -21.75 -9.19 1.37
N ALA A 317 -22.54 -10.20 1.01
CA ALA A 317 -23.54 -10.79 1.91
C ALA A 317 -22.90 -11.47 3.12
N ILE A 318 -21.75 -12.13 2.93
CA ILE A 318 -20.98 -12.77 4.00
C ILE A 318 -20.50 -11.73 5.01
N LEU A 319 -19.85 -10.65 4.55
CA LEU A 319 -19.36 -9.57 5.42
C LEU A 319 -20.52 -8.87 6.14
N GLN A 320 -21.61 -8.58 5.43
CA GLN A 320 -22.82 -8.02 6.03
C GLN A 320 -23.42 -8.94 7.11
N GLY A 321 -23.36 -10.26 6.90
CA GLY A 321 -23.76 -11.27 7.90
C GLY A 321 -22.95 -11.18 9.20
N ALA A 322 -21.72 -10.69 9.15
CA ALA A 322 -20.88 -10.40 10.31
C ALA A 322 -20.96 -8.93 10.78
N GLY A 323 -21.98 -8.18 10.35
CA GLY A 323 -22.13 -6.78 10.74
C GLY A 323 -21.07 -5.85 10.13
N VAL A 324 -20.43 -6.23 9.03
CA VAL A 324 -19.39 -5.44 8.36
C VAL A 324 -19.91 -4.89 7.03
N GLU A 325 -20.03 -3.56 6.93
CA GLU A 325 -20.34 -2.87 5.67
C GLU A 325 -19.04 -2.66 4.88
N PHE A 326 -18.80 -3.48 3.86
CA PHE A 326 -17.64 -3.34 2.99
C PHE A 326 -17.79 -2.16 2.01
N ILE A 327 -16.86 -1.20 2.09
CA ILE A 327 -16.83 -0.01 1.26
C ILE A 327 -15.53 -0.03 0.44
N PRO A 328 -15.55 -0.48 -0.84
CA PRO A 328 -14.39 -0.37 -1.69
C PRO A 328 -14.11 1.11 -1.97
N THR A 329 -12.85 1.51 -1.83
CA THR A 329 -12.37 2.87 -2.13
C THR A 329 -11.34 2.91 -3.26
N ILE A 330 -10.90 1.74 -3.70
CA ILE A 330 -10.12 1.47 -4.88
C ILE A 330 -10.86 0.43 -5.75
N GLY A 331 -10.63 0.44 -7.07
CA GLY A 331 -11.25 -0.52 -7.99
C GLY A 331 -10.50 -1.85 -8.04
N SER A 332 -10.93 -2.77 -8.92
CA SER A 332 -10.31 -4.08 -9.07
C SER A 332 -9.17 -4.11 -10.11
N ASP A 333 -8.29 -5.11 -10.05
CA ASP A 333 -7.22 -5.31 -11.05
C ASP A 333 -7.80 -5.64 -12.43
N GLU A 334 -9.00 -6.23 -12.51
CA GLU A 334 -9.78 -6.38 -13.75
C GLU A 334 -9.84 -5.06 -14.53
N GLU A 335 -10.19 -3.95 -13.87
CA GLU A 335 -10.29 -2.64 -14.50
C GLU A 335 -8.94 -2.16 -15.06
N LEU A 336 -7.84 -2.46 -14.34
CA LEU A 336 -6.48 -2.15 -14.79
C LEU A 336 -6.10 -2.99 -16.01
N PHE A 337 -6.44 -4.27 -16.02
CA PHE A 337 -6.09 -5.17 -17.10
C PHE A 337 -6.85 -4.86 -18.39
N HIS A 338 -8.12 -4.43 -18.32
CA HIS A 338 -8.85 -3.96 -19.51
C HIS A 338 -8.11 -2.79 -20.19
N ILE A 339 -7.69 -1.78 -19.43
CA ILE A 339 -6.98 -0.63 -20.01
C ILE A 339 -5.57 -1.00 -20.48
N LEU A 340 -4.86 -1.90 -19.78
CA LEU A 340 -3.54 -2.38 -20.19
C LEU A 340 -3.60 -3.17 -21.49
N ILE A 341 -4.52 -4.13 -21.61
CA ILE A 341 -4.67 -4.96 -22.82
C ILE A 341 -5.02 -4.10 -24.04
N LYS A 342 -5.86 -3.09 -23.85
CA LYS A 342 -6.17 -2.12 -24.89
C LYS A 342 -4.93 -1.32 -25.31
N GLU A 343 -4.14 -0.82 -24.36
CA GLU A 343 -2.90 -0.09 -24.68
C GLU A 343 -1.87 -0.98 -25.38
N LEU A 344 -1.68 -2.20 -24.89
CA LEU A 344 -0.79 -3.19 -25.49
C LEU A 344 -1.16 -3.42 -26.97
N SER A 345 -2.45 -3.53 -27.26
CA SER A 345 -2.97 -3.68 -28.62
C SER A 345 -2.67 -2.46 -29.50
N LEU A 346 -2.85 -1.24 -28.96
CA LEU A 346 -2.48 0.01 -29.67
C LEU A 346 -0.98 0.10 -29.97
N ARG A 347 -0.14 -0.53 -29.14
CA ARG A 347 1.32 -0.61 -29.34
C ARG A 347 1.75 -1.81 -30.19
N GLY A 348 0.81 -2.52 -30.80
CA GLY A 348 1.08 -3.65 -31.70
C GLY A 348 1.41 -4.95 -30.99
N VAL A 349 1.04 -5.10 -29.70
CA VAL A 349 1.07 -6.37 -28.97
C VAL A 349 -0.32 -6.98 -29.03
N ASN A 350 -0.48 -7.99 -29.87
CA ASN A 350 -1.76 -8.67 -30.06
C ASN A 350 -1.92 -9.75 -28.98
N VAL A 351 -2.72 -9.44 -27.96
CA VAL A 351 -3.01 -10.36 -26.85
C VAL A 351 -3.64 -11.66 -27.39
N GLY A 352 -3.15 -12.81 -26.89
CA GLY A 352 -3.53 -14.14 -27.39
C GLY A 352 -2.83 -14.61 -28.67
N ARG A 353 -1.92 -13.80 -29.24
CA ARG A 353 -1.08 -14.16 -30.41
C ARG A 353 0.40 -13.91 -30.14
N ASP A 354 0.72 -12.75 -29.63
CA ASP A 354 2.09 -12.35 -29.35
C ASP A 354 2.53 -12.89 -27.99
N PRO A 355 3.77 -13.39 -27.83
CA PRO A 355 4.24 -13.89 -26.55
C PRO A 355 4.31 -12.76 -25.51
N ILE A 356 3.57 -12.94 -24.42
CA ILE A 356 3.55 -12.05 -23.25
C ILE A 356 4.06 -12.85 -22.05
N VAL A 357 4.94 -12.23 -21.28
CA VAL A 357 5.47 -12.81 -20.05
C VAL A 357 4.87 -12.06 -18.86
N LEU A 358 4.37 -12.80 -17.87
CA LEU A 358 3.95 -12.25 -16.58
C LEU A 358 4.87 -12.77 -15.49
N ILE A 359 5.39 -11.88 -14.66
CA ILE A 359 6.26 -12.20 -13.53
C ILE A 359 5.54 -11.71 -12.27
N GLY A 360 5.23 -12.63 -11.36
CA GLY A 360 4.60 -12.24 -10.09
C GLY A 360 5.09 -13.05 -8.90
N GLU A 361 4.80 -12.55 -7.71
CA GLU A 361 5.16 -13.21 -6.46
C GLU A 361 4.47 -14.58 -6.36
N TRP A 362 5.20 -15.58 -5.88
CA TRP A 362 4.68 -16.93 -5.70
C TRP A 362 4.04 -17.13 -4.33
N ASP A 363 4.60 -16.47 -3.32
CA ASP A 363 4.32 -16.62 -1.91
C ASP A 363 3.13 -15.78 -1.43
N THR A 364 2.76 -14.70 -2.13
CA THR A 364 1.60 -13.86 -1.77
C THR A 364 0.30 -14.32 -2.44
N ALA A 365 -0.85 -14.15 -1.78
CA ALA A 365 -2.16 -14.43 -2.38
C ALA A 365 -2.41 -13.54 -3.61
N TYR A 366 -2.07 -12.26 -3.49
CA TYR A 366 -2.15 -11.25 -4.53
C TYR A 366 -1.32 -11.61 -5.78
N GLY A 367 -0.02 -11.90 -5.60
CA GLY A 367 0.86 -12.29 -6.71
C GLY A 367 0.45 -13.60 -7.40
N ARG A 368 -0.25 -14.49 -6.69
CA ARG A 368 -0.85 -15.68 -7.30
C ARG A 368 -2.12 -15.40 -8.11
N ALA A 369 -2.91 -14.41 -7.70
CA ALA A 369 -4.17 -14.01 -8.35
C ALA A 369 -3.93 -13.20 -9.63
N LEU A 370 -3.01 -12.23 -9.64
CA LEU A 370 -2.82 -11.32 -10.78
C LEU A 370 -2.62 -12.01 -12.15
N PRO A 371 -1.79 -13.07 -12.28
CA PRO A 371 -1.64 -13.76 -13.57
C PRO A 371 -2.89 -14.55 -13.98
N VAL A 372 -3.76 -14.91 -13.04
CA VAL A 372 -5.07 -15.51 -13.33
C VAL A 372 -5.98 -14.44 -13.92
N GLU A 373 -6.12 -13.31 -13.22
CA GLU A 373 -6.96 -12.19 -13.64
C GLU A 373 -6.53 -11.64 -15.01
N PHE A 374 -5.24 -11.36 -15.23
CA PHE A 374 -4.75 -10.87 -16.52
C PHE A 374 -5.10 -11.86 -17.65
N ARG A 375 -4.93 -13.16 -17.44
CA ARG A 375 -5.21 -14.18 -18.46
C ARG A 375 -6.70 -14.29 -18.76
N ALA A 376 -7.54 -14.17 -17.75
CA ALA A 376 -8.99 -14.17 -17.91
C ALA A 376 -9.47 -12.94 -18.69
N VAL A 377 -9.03 -11.73 -18.31
CA VAL A 377 -9.34 -10.49 -19.04
C VAL A 377 -8.79 -10.54 -20.47
N ALA A 378 -7.55 -11.02 -20.65
CA ALA A 378 -6.96 -11.22 -21.96
C ALA A 378 -7.79 -12.15 -22.85
N CYS A 379 -8.33 -13.23 -22.29
CA CYS A 379 -9.15 -14.19 -23.04
C CYS A 379 -10.54 -13.63 -23.35
N PHE A 380 -11.14 -12.87 -22.44
CA PHE A 380 -12.41 -12.22 -22.66
C PHE A 380 -12.31 -11.10 -23.72
N GLU A 381 -11.31 -10.22 -23.62
CA GLU A 381 -11.05 -9.15 -24.59
C GLU A 381 -10.76 -9.71 -25.99
N ALA A 382 -10.03 -10.81 -26.05
CA ALA A 382 -9.75 -11.55 -27.27
C ALA A 382 -11.01 -12.00 -28.05
N VAL A 383 -12.11 -12.26 -27.35
CA VAL A 383 -13.38 -12.73 -27.94
C VAL A 383 -14.36 -11.58 -28.15
N SER A 384 -14.46 -10.68 -27.17
CA SER A 384 -15.46 -9.62 -27.13
C SER A 384 -15.09 -8.37 -27.93
N ASN A 385 -13.80 -8.14 -28.19
CA ASN A 385 -13.32 -6.91 -28.79
C ASN A 385 -13.04 -7.08 -30.30
N PRO A 386 -13.84 -6.45 -31.19
CA PRO A 386 -13.68 -6.61 -32.64
C PRO A 386 -12.36 -6.00 -33.17
N ASP A 387 -11.76 -5.07 -32.42
CA ASP A 387 -10.48 -4.46 -32.77
C ASP A 387 -9.30 -5.40 -32.48
N ILE A 388 -9.49 -6.38 -31.57
CA ILE A 388 -8.50 -7.41 -31.26
C ILE A 388 -8.70 -8.58 -32.23
N LYS A 389 -8.07 -8.49 -33.41
CA LYS A 389 -8.16 -9.55 -34.43
C LYS A 389 -7.38 -10.79 -34.01
N MET A 390 -8.09 -11.86 -33.69
CA MET A 390 -7.49 -13.16 -33.41
C MET A 390 -7.28 -13.99 -34.68
N PRO A 391 -6.04 -14.42 -34.98
CA PRO A 391 -5.82 -15.55 -35.87
C PRO A 391 -5.95 -16.86 -35.10
N GLY A 392 -6.65 -17.82 -35.68
CA GLY A 392 -6.81 -19.18 -35.19
C GLY A 392 -7.48 -20.03 -36.27
N ASN A 393 -7.22 -21.33 -36.25
CA ASN A 393 -8.14 -22.27 -36.92
C ASN A 393 -9.53 -22.09 -36.29
N GLU A 394 -10.60 -22.29 -37.07
CA GLU A 394 -12.00 -22.25 -36.64
C GLU A 394 -12.23 -22.98 -35.31
N ASP A 395 -11.52 -24.09 -35.07
CA ASP A 395 -11.56 -24.85 -33.81
C ASP A 395 -11.04 -24.07 -32.59
N ILE A 396 -9.89 -23.40 -32.70
CA ILE A 396 -9.33 -22.58 -31.58
C ILE A 396 -10.24 -21.38 -31.31
N SER A 397 -10.74 -20.74 -32.37
CA SER A 397 -11.65 -19.60 -32.23
C SER A 397 -12.95 -20.03 -31.52
N LYS A 398 -13.50 -21.20 -31.87
CA LYS A 398 -14.68 -21.75 -31.21
C LYS A 398 -14.42 -22.09 -29.73
N LYS A 399 -13.29 -22.73 -29.42
CA LYS A 399 -12.91 -23.01 -28.02
C LYS A 399 -12.76 -21.74 -27.19
N ARG A 400 -12.12 -20.70 -27.74
CA ARG A 400 -12.02 -19.39 -27.07
C ARG A 400 -13.39 -18.79 -26.80
N GLN A 401 -14.30 -18.85 -27.78
CA GLN A 401 -15.69 -18.39 -27.61
C GLN A 401 -16.42 -19.15 -26.50
N GLU A 402 -16.22 -20.46 -26.38
CA GLU A 402 -16.85 -21.29 -25.34
C GLU A 402 -16.27 -21.04 -23.94
N PHE A 403 -14.96 -20.77 -23.85
CA PHE A 403 -14.25 -20.63 -22.57
C PHE A 403 -14.27 -19.21 -22.00
N CYS A 404 -14.41 -18.21 -22.88
CA CYS A 404 -14.17 -16.80 -22.58
C CYS A 404 -15.28 -15.88 -23.08
N ASP A 405 -16.52 -16.40 -23.17
CA ASP A 405 -17.73 -15.64 -23.46
C ASP A 405 -18.02 -14.54 -22.42
N THR A 406 -17.72 -14.82 -21.16
CA THR A 406 -17.81 -13.89 -20.03
C THR A 406 -16.54 -13.97 -19.18
N LEU A 407 -16.23 -12.90 -18.46
CA LEU A 407 -15.09 -12.89 -17.55
C LEU A 407 -15.24 -13.93 -16.41
N PRO A 408 -16.40 -14.08 -15.74
CA PRO A 408 -16.64 -15.17 -14.79
C PRO A 408 -16.35 -16.56 -15.35
N HIS A 409 -16.78 -16.87 -16.57
CA HIS A 409 -16.48 -18.15 -17.21
C HIS A 409 -14.98 -18.32 -17.51
N ALA A 410 -14.31 -17.27 -17.98
CA ALA A 410 -12.87 -17.30 -18.22
C ALA A 410 -12.10 -17.64 -16.93
N ILE A 411 -12.48 -17.04 -15.80
CA ILE A 411 -11.88 -17.33 -14.48
C ILE A 411 -12.19 -18.77 -14.04
N GLU A 412 -13.47 -19.17 -14.06
CA GLU A 412 -13.91 -20.52 -13.65
C GLU A 412 -13.17 -21.60 -14.44
N ASN A 413 -13.08 -21.45 -15.76
CA ASN A 413 -12.41 -22.39 -16.65
C ASN A 413 -10.90 -22.44 -16.42
N GLN A 414 -10.26 -21.29 -16.17
CA GLN A 414 -8.83 -21.26 -15.86
C GLN A 414 -8.51 -22.00 -14.55
N VAL A 415 -9.39 -21.89 -13.55
CA VAL A 415 -9.17 -22.52 -12.24
C VAL A 415 -9.54 -24.01 -12.23
N ARG A 416 -10.62 -24.42 -12.93
CA ARG A 416 -11.11 -25.81 -12.91
C ARG A 416 -10.61 -26.67 -14.06
N ASN A 417 -10.43 -26.08 -15.23
CA ASN A 417 -10.08 -26.77 -16.48
C ASN A 417 -8.68 -26.36 -16.95
N TYR A 418 -7.72 -26.29 -16.01
CA TYR A 418 -6.36 -25.78 -16.26
C TYR A 418 -5.66 -26.46 -17.44
N ASP A 419 -5.81 -27.78 -17.59
CA ASP A 419 -5.20 -28.53 -18.70
C ASP A 419 -5.76 -28.11 -20.06
N GLN A 420 -7.08 -27.86 -20.14
CA GLN A 420 -7.76 -27.43 -21.37
C GLN A 420 -7.49 -25.95 -21.68
N TRP A 421 -7.21 -25.13 -20.66
CA TRP A 421 -6.85 -23.73 -20.84
C TRP A 421 -5.59 -23.54 -21.71
N HIS A 422 -4.68 -24.50 -21.70
CA HIS A 422 -3.49 -24.48 -22.57
C HIS A 422 -3.84 -24.67 -24.06
N GLU A 423 -5.00 -25.27 -24.38
CA GLU A 423 -5.47 -25.46 -25.76
C GLU A 423 -5.94 -24.15 -26.41
N LEU A 424 -6.15 -23.09 -25.62
CA LEU A 424 -6.56 -21.77 -26.11
C LEU A 424 -5.43 -21.02 -26.84
N ASP A 425 -4.18 -21.52 -26.82
CA ASP A 425 -2.99 -20.90 -27.44
C ASP A 425 -2.84 -19.39 -27.14
N MET A 426 -3.12 -18.97 -25.90
CA MET A 426 -3.11 -17.54 -25.52
C MET A 426 -1.70 -16.93 -25.44
N LYS A 427 -0.62 -17.74 -25.55
CA LYS A 427 0.80 -17.30 -25.50
C LYS A 427 1.16 -16.33 -24.37
N VAL A 428 0.49 -16.48 -23.23
CA VAL A 428 0.83 -15.79 -21.98
C VAL A 428 1.57 -16.78 -21.07
N GLU A 429 2.86 -16.56 -20.87
CA GLU A 429 3.70 -17.38 -20.00
C GLU A 429 3.87 -16.73 -18.62
N ARG A 430 3.67 -17.54 -17.57
CA ARG A 430 3.86 -17.10 -16.18
C ARG A 430 5.22 -17.55 -15.66
N PHE A 431 5.90 -16.62 -14.99
CA PHE A 431 7.06 -16.86 -14.16
C PHE A 431 6.80 -16.31 -12.77
N SER A 432 7.57 -16.76 -11.79
CA SER A 432 7.38 -16.35 -10.41
C SER A 432 8.68 -16.20 -9.66
N TYR A 433 8.64 -15.39 -8.60
CA TYR A 433 9.74 -15.12 -7.67
C TYR A 433 9.20 -15.11 -6.22
N LEU A 434 10.10 -15.07 -5.24
CA LEU A 434 9.77 -14.89 -3.82
C LEU A 434 9.91 -13.42 -3.45
N ARG A 435 8.97 -12.86 -2.68
CA ARG A 435 9.06 -11.48 -2.20
C ARG A 435 10.28 -11.28 -1.27
N GLY A 436 10.83 -10.07 -1.23
CA GLY A 436 11.99 -9.70 -0.41
C GLY A 436 13.32 -10.16 -1.01
N LEU A 437 13.55 -9.90 -2.30
CA LEU A 437 14.70 -10.39 -3.06
C LEU A 437 16.04 -9.83 -2.57
N ASP A 438 16.04 -8.67 -1.93
CA ASP A 438 17.24 -8.05 -1.36
C ASP A 438 17.66 -8.66 -0.01
N GLY A 439 16.72 -9.29 0.70
CA GLY A 439 16.91 -9.86 2.03
C GLY A 439 17.03 -8.83 3.15
N MET A 440 16.61 -7.57 2.95
CA MET A 440 16.85 -6.49 3.93
C MET A 440 15.75 -6.36 4.99
N THR A 441 16.14 -6.41 6.28
CA THR A 441 15.24 -6.13 7.41
C THR A 441 15.41 -4.71 7.96
N SER A 442 14.33 -4.14 8.52
CA SER A 442 14.38 -2.83 9.18
C SER A 442 15.21 -2.93 10.46
N GLY A 443 16.27 -2.12 10.58
CA GLY A 443 17.15 -2.08 11.76
C GLY A 443 18.55 -2.68 11.57
N GLU A 444 18.81 -3.40 10.48
CA GLU A 444 20.15 -3.92 10.14
C GLU A 444 21.09 -2.87 9.51
N SER A 445 20.90 -1.59 9.84
CA SER A 445 21.87 -0.57 9.49
C SER A 445 23.10 -0.66 10.40
N LYS A 446 24.12 -1.40 9.92
CA LYS A 446 25.56 -1.27 10.25
C LYS A 446 26.14 -1.84 11.57
N GLU A 447 25.55 -2.84 12.23
CA GLU A 447 26.22 -3.44 13.42
C GLU A 447 26.55 -4.94 13.40
N SER A 448 26.15 -5.72 12.40
CA SER A 448 26.49 -7.16 12.34
C SER A 448 27.58 -7.49 11.30
N ASN A 449 28.78 -6.94 11.50
CA ASN A 449 30.00 -7.59 10.99
C ASN A 449 31.19 -7.27 11.92
N GLY A 450 31.06 -7.71 13.17
CA GLY A 450 32.12 -7.70 14.16
C GLY A 450 32.49 -9.11 14.61
N GLN A 451 33.49 -9.72 13.97
CA GLN A 451 34.57 -10.46 14.64
C GLN A 451 35.65 -10.91 13.64
N GLY A 452 36.87 -10.38 13.77
CA GLY A 452 38.04 -10.93 13.08
C GLY A 452 39.21 -9.99 12.74
N GLN A 453 39.92 -9.50 13.76
CA GLN A 453 41.35 -9.14 13.79
C GLN A 453 41.90 -7.89 13.03
N SER A 454 42.43 -6.98 13.85
CA SER A 454 43.72 -6.27 13.77
C SER A 454 44.23 -5.78 12.40
N GLY A 455 44.30 -4.45 12.24
CA GLY A 455 45.01 -3.81 11.13
C GLY A 455 44.69 -2.32 11.02
N GLY A 456 45.24 -1.52 11.93
CA GLY A 456 45.14 -0.06 11.86
C GLY A 456 45.93 0.50 10.67
N LYS A 457 45.36 1.55 10.05
CA LYS A 457 45.90 2.43 9.00
C LYS A 457 45.91 1.88 7.57
N GLU A 458 44.74 1.74 6.94
CA GLU A 458 44.63 1.91 5.47
C GLU A 458 43.21 2.18 4.92
N ARG A 459 42.27 2.71 5.72
CA ARG A 459 40.89 3.00 5.28
C ARG A 459 40.58 4.49 5.11
N ARG A 460 41.31 5.17 4.21
CA ARG A 460 40.94 6.53 3.75
C ARG A 460 40.93 6.71 2.22
N LYS A 461 40.83 5.62 1.45
CA LYS A 461 40.76 5.67 -0.03
C LYS A 461 39.73 4.71 -0.66
N LYS A 462 38.61 4.43 0.02
CA LYS A 462 37.55 3.55 -0.50
C LYS A 462 36.17 4.22 -0.35
N GLU A 463 35.97 5.35 -1.02
CA GLU A 463 34.62 5.98 -1.09
C GLU A 463 34.09 6.11 -2.52
N GLU A 464 34.85 5.74 -3.57
CA GLU A 464 34.36 5.86 -4.96
C GLU A 464 34.04 4.51 -5.64
N ASN A 465 34.37 3.35 -5.05
CA ASN A 465 34.18 2.01 -5.66
C ASN A 465 33.31 1.03 -4.82
N GLY A 466 32.58 1.52 -3.81
CA GLY A 466 31.83 0.66 -2.88
C GLY A 466 30.61 -0.03 -3.49
N SER A 467 29.85 0.65 -4.35
CA SER A 467 28.54 0.16 -4.80
C SER A 467 28.60 -1.06 -5.73
N GLN A 468 29.70 -1.24 -6.46
CA GLN A 468 29.82 -2.34 -7.44
C GLN A 468 30.31 -3.64 -6.80
N MET A 469 31.20 -3.55 -5.80
CA MET A 469 31.62 -4.71 -5.00
C MET A 469 30.49 -5.25 -4.11
N ASP A 470 29.59 -4.40 -3.62
CA ASP A 470 28.47 -4.83 -2.79
C ASP A 470 27.40 -5.58 -3.60
N ILE A 471 27.08 -5.14 -4.82
CA ILE A 471 26.12 -5.86 -5.70
C ILE A 471 26.72 -7.20 -6.19
N GLU A 472 28.00 -7.24 -6.60
CA GLU A 472 28.66 -8.49 -6.99
C GLU A 472 28.71 -9.52 -5.85
N ASN A 473 28.77 -9.06 -4.60
CA ASN A 473 28.67 -9.94 -3.43
C ASN A 473 27.23 -10.39 -3.15
N LEU A 474 26.23 -9.54 -3.36
CA LEU A 474 24.81 -9.87 -3.22
C LEU A 474 24.29 -10.82 -4.33
N GLU A 475 24.94 -10.83 -5.50
CA GLU A 475 24.64 -11.78 -6.59
C GLU A 475 25.26 -13.17 -6.38
N ARG A 476 26.02 -13.38 -5.29
CA ARG A 476 26.51 -14.73 -4.95
C ARG A 476 25.34 -15.61 -4.51
N PRO A 477 25.35 -16.90 -4.86
CA PRO A 477 24.31 -17.85 -4.44
C PRO A 477 24.50 -18.26 -2.97
N GLU A 478 24.69 -17.29 -2.07
CA GLU A 478 24.98 -17.47 -0.65
C GLU A 478 24.30 -16.34 0.15
N GLY A 479 23.80 -16.64 1.36
CA GLY A 479 23.19 -15.65 2.25
C GLY A 479 21.69 -15.45 2.05
N GLN A 480 21.17 -14.34 2.55
CA GLN A 480 19.73 -14.01 2.53
C GLN A 480 19.28 -13.40 1.19
N SER A 481 20.20 -12.74 0.48
CA SER A 481 19.89 -12.12 -0.81
C SER A 481 19.53 -13.18 -1.87
N GLN A 482 18.53 -12.89 -2.69
CA GLN A 482 18.03 -13.76 -3.76
C GLN A 482 18.39 -13.25 -5.17
N LEU A 483 19.36 -12.33 -5.29
CA LEU A 483 19.68 -11.71 -6.59
C LEU A 483 20.21 -12.71 -7.63
N ASP A 484 20.86 -13.79 -7.22
CA ASP A 484 21.28 -14.85 -8.15
C ASP A 484 20.06 -15.52 -8.81
N TYR A 485 18.97 -15.73 -8.06
CA TYR A 485 17.70 -16.22 -8.60
C TYR A 485 17.07 -15.25 -9.59
N VAL A 486 17.22 -13.93 -9.41
CA VAL A 486 16.76 -12.94 -10.39
C VAL A 486 17.50 -13.09 -11.73
N ARG A 487 18.82 -13.32 -11.69
CA ARG A 487 19.61 -13.60 -12.90
C ARG A 487 19.19 -14.91 -13.57
N ARG A 488 18.95 -15.97 -12.79
CA ARG A 488 18.44 -17.26 -13.29
C ARG A 488 17.06 -17.13 -13.90
N LEU A 489 16.19 -16.32 -13.32
CA LEU A 489 14.86 -16.01 -13.83
C LEU A 489 14.97 -15.33 -15.19
N ALA A 490 15.80 -14.29 -15.32
CA ALA A 490 16.03 -13.60 -16.59
C ALA A 490 16.55 -14.54 -17.68
N PHE A 491 17.51 -15.40 -17.35
CA PHE A 491 18.04 -16.42 -18.26
C PHE A 491 16.94 -17.40 -18.71
N ARG A 492 16.14 -17.91 -17.77
CA ARG A 492 15.05 -18.84 -18.05
C ARG A 492 13.98 -18.22 -18.96
N ILE A 493 13.64 -16.93 -18.76
CA ILE A 493 12.72 -16.21 -19.64
C ILE A 493 13.30 -16.12 -21.06
N LYS A 494 14.59 -15.80 -21.18
CA LYS A 494 15.27 -15.71 -22.49
C LYS A 494 15.31 -17.04 -23.24
N GLU A 495 15.45 -18.16 -22.53
CA GLU A 495 15.44 -19.49 -23.15
C GLU A 495 14.04 -19.93 -23.60
N LYS A 496 13.03 -19.70 -22.76
CA LYS A 496 11.67 -20.20 -22.98
C LYS A 496 10.82 -19.27 -23.86
N ALA A 497 10.83 -17.98 -23.57
CA ALA A 497 9.97 -17.02 -24.21
C ALA A 497 10.71 -16.35 -25.39
N LYS A 498 10.68 -16.97 -26.56
CA LYS A 498 11.29 -16.39 -27.78
C LYS A 498 10.37 -15.31 -28.36
N ASN A 499 10.96 -14.20 -28.81
CA ASN A 499 10.25 -13.08 -29.44
C ASN A 499 9.18 -12.42 -28.56
N VAL A 500 9.42 -12.35 -27.24
CA VAL A 500 8.54 -11.63 -26.30
C VAL A 500 8.25 -10.23 -26.79
N LYS A 501 6.97 -9.82 -26.72
CA LYS A 501 6.53 -8.48 -27.10
C LYS A 501 6.23 -7.60 -25.89
N ALA A 502 5.76 -8.18 -24.80
CA ALA A 502 5.53 -7.49 -23.54
C ALA A 502 5.92 -8.35 -22.33
N ILE A 503 6.43 -7.70 -21.28
CA ILE A 503 6.71 -8.30 -19.98
C ILE A 503 5.97 -7.48 -18.91
N GLY A 504 5.05 -8.13 -18.20
CA GLY A 504 4.40 -7.61 -17.01
C GLY A 504 5.19 -8.02 -15.78
N ILE A 505 5.58 -7.04 -14.95
CA ILE A 505 6.15 -7.27 -13.63
C ILE A 505 5.07 -6.85 -12.63
N LEU A 506 4.56 -7.83 -11.88
CA LEU A 506 3.34 -7.74 -11.08
C LEU A 506 3.64 -8.19 -9.65
N GLY A 507 4.03 -7.25 -8.79
CA GLY A 507 4.32 -7.52 -7.38
C GLY A 507 3.75 -6.46 -6.46
N THR A 508 3.91 -6.70 -5.16
CA THR A 508 3.57 -5.74 -4.10
C THR A 508 4.80 -4.93 -3.67
N ASP A 509 6.00 -5.48 -3.86
CA ASP A 509 7.24 -4.82 -3.48
C ASP A 509 7.99 -4.15 -4.65
N VAL A 510 7.96 -2.82 -4.68
CA VAL A 510 8.61 -2.02 -5.73
C VAL A 510 10.13 -2.19 -5.75
N TYR A 511 10.77 -2.57 -4.64
CA TYR A 511 12.20 -2.86 -4.63
C TYR A 511 12.52 -4.13 -5.44
N ASP A 512 11.73 -5.19 -5.25
CA ASP A 512 11.86 -6.44 -5.97
C ASP A 512 11.63 -6.26 -7.47
N GLU A 513 10.57 -5.55 -7.82
CA GLU A 513 10.23 -5.29 -9.22
C GLU A 513 11.31 -4.48 -9.93
N SER A 514 11.92 -3.52 -9.21
CA SER A 514 13.03 -2.72 -9.73
C SER A 514 14.25 -3.60 -10.01
N LEU A 515 14.57 -4.56 -9.14
CA LEU A 515 15.65 -5.53 -9.35
C LEU A 515 15.38 -6.45 -10.55
N ILE A 516 14.16 -6.97 -10.68
CA ILE A 516 13.73 -7.80 -11.82
C ILE A 516 13.82 -7.00 -13.12
N LEU A 517 13.34 -5.76 -13.12
CA LEU A 517 13.38 -4.87 -14.28
C LEU A 517 14.82 -4.55 -14.70
N GLN A 518 15.71 -4.29 -13.74
CA GLN A 518 17.14 -4.06 -14.00
C GLN A 518 17.80 -5.28 -14.65
N ALA A 519 17.49 -6.48 -14.19
CA ALA A 519 18.02 -7.71 -14.77
C ALA A 519 17.51 -7.96 -16.21
N LEU A 520 16.22 -7.71 -16.46
CA LEU A 520 15.59 -8.00 -17.76
C LEU A 520 15.85 -6.94 -18.83
N ARG A 521 15.96 -5.66 -18.46
CA ARG A 521 16.00 -4.58 -19.46
C ARG A 521 17.18 -4.70 -20.43
N GLN A 522 18.31 -5.24 -19.98
CA GLN A 522 19.49 -5.46 -20.82
C GLN A 522 19.25 -6.51 -21.90
N ASP A 523 18.59 -7.61 -21.55
CA ASP A 523 18.28 -8.72 -22.46
C ASP A 523 17.07 -8.42 -23.37
N PHE A 524 16.16 -7.54 -22.93
CA PHE A 524 14.91 -7.23 -23.62
C PHE A 524 14.74 -5.73 -23.94
N PRO A 525 15.66 -5.09 -24.66
CA PRO A 525 15.68 -3.63 -24.83
C PRO A 525 14.52 -3.05 -25.65
N LYS A 526 13.83 -3.89 -26.45
CA LYS A 526 12.72 -3.49 -27.33
C LYS A 526 11.34 -3.95 -26.84
N VAL A 527 11.29 -4.63 -25.69
CA VAL A 527 10.05 -5.15 -25.13
C VAL A 527 9.31 -4.06 -24.38
N ILE A 528 7.98 -4.08 -24.46
CA ILE A 528 7.13 -3.21 -23.66
C ILE A 528 7.04 -3.79 -22.25
N PHE A 529 7.58 -3.06 -21.29
CA PHE A 529 7.41 -3.40 -19.88
C PHE A 529 6.14 -2.75 -19.37
N PHE A 530 5.38 -3.48 -18.55
CA PHE A 530 4.26 -2.92 -17.84
C PHE A 530 4.18 -3.41 -16.39
N ALA A 531 3.50 -2.64 -15.55
CA ALA A 531 3.12 -3.03 -14.20
C ALA A 531 1.78 -2.41 -13.83
N THR A 532 1.29 -2.79 -12.66
CA THR A 532 0.24 -2.06 -11.95
C THR A 532 0.86 -1.09 -10.96
N ASP A 533 0.03 -0.15 -10.50
CA ASP A 533 0.27 0.74 -9.37
C ASP A 533 1.38 1.77 -9.56
N LEU A 534 0.99 3.05 -9.52
CA LEU A 534 1.93 4.13 -9.72
C LEU A 534 2.72 4.38 -8.43
N ASP A 535 4.04 4.22 -8.48
CA ASP A 535 4.94 4.49 -7.36
C ASP A 535 6.07 5.45 -7.78
N ALA A 536 6.27 6.51 -7.00
CA ALA A 536 7.24 7.56 -7.26
C ALA A 536 8.70 7.06 -7.23
N ARG A 537 9.01 5.95 -6.55
CA ARG A 537 10.34 5.31 -6.58
C ARG A 537 10.71 4.95 -8.01
N ARG A 538 9.78 4.35 -8.78
CA ARG A 538 9.99 4.02 -10.22
C ARG A 538 10.19 5.27 -11.09
N LEU A 539 9.78 6.43 -10.59
CA LEU A 539 9.85 7.72 -11.28
C LEU A 539 11.07 8.54 -10.89
N HIS A 540 11.94 8.06 -9.99
CA HIS A 540 13.15 8.76 -9.63
C HIS A 540 14.16 8.73 -10.78
N ALA A 541 14.95 9.80 -10.94
CA ALA A 541 15.85 9.95 -12.09
C ALA A 541 16.93 8.86 -12.17
N SER A 542 17.32 8.28 -11.02
CA SER A 542 18.24 7.12 -10.98
C SER A 542 17.66 5.90 -11.70
N GLU A 543 16.33 5.74 -11.70
CA GLU A 543 15.65 4.56 -12.20
C GLU A 543 15.40 4.60 -13.71
N TYR A 544 15.45 5.77 -14.34
CA TYR A 544 15.07 5.94 -15.76
C TYR A 544 15.90 5.14 -16.75
N LYS A 545 17.11 4.71 -16.35
CA LYS A 545 17.91 3.79 -17.16
C LYS A 545 17.16 2.48 -17.44
N TRP A 546 16.30 2.03 -16.51
CA TRP A 546 15.52 0.81 -16.64
C TRP A 546 14.00 1.02 -16.66
N THR A 547 13.44 2.09 -16.09
CA THR A 547 11.97 2.31 -16.07
C THR A 547 11.41 3.03 -17.29
N ARG A 548 12.24 3.68 -18.10
CA ARG A 548 11.76 4.48 -19.24
C ARG A 548 10.94 3.70 -20.27
N ASN A 549 9.85 4.30 -20.77
CA ASN A 549 8.84 3.69 -21.67
C ASN A 549 8.09 2.50 -21.04
N MET A 550 8.16 2.33 -19.72
CA MET A 550 7.31 1.38 -19.01
C MET A 550 5.89 1.94 -18.91
N ILE A 551 4.91 1.06 -19.10
CA ILE A 551 3.49 1.37 -19.00
C ILE A 551 2.98 0.97 -17.62
N ILE A 552 2.28 1.86 -16.93
CA ILE A 552 1.75 1.59 -15.59
C ILE A 552 0.25 1.86 -15.62
N ALA A 553 -0.55 0.86 -15.27
CA ALA A 553 -1.97 1.08 -15.00
C ALA A 553 -2.20 1.20 -13.51
N SER A 554 -3.01 2.17 -13.08
CA SER A 554 -3.30 2.38 -11.67
C SER A 554 -4.63 3.08 -11.48
N HIS A 555 -5.35 2.74 -10.40
CA HIS A 555 -6.61 3.42 -10.07
C HIS A 555 -6.40 4.86 -9.66
N PHE A 556 -5.31 5.17 -8.96
CA PHE A 556 -5.00 6.52 -8.50
C PHE A 556 -3.70 7.04 -9.11
N GLY A 557 -3.64 8.36 -9.29
CA GLY A 557 -2.35 9.04 -9.48
C GLY A 557 -1.69 9.33 -8.14
N LEU A 558 -0.65 10.17 -8.13
CA LEU A 558 0.01 10.64 -6.91
C LEU A 558 -0.75 11.77 -6.20
N GLN A 559 -1.93 12.16 -6.69
CA GLN A 559 -2.73 13.25 -6.11
C GLN A 559 -4.19 13.17 -6.58
N LEU A 560 -5.11 13.61 -5.72
CA LEU A 560 -6.50 13.84 -6.07
C LEU A 560 -6.70 15.19 -6.78
N HIS A 561 -7.94 15.49 -7.13
CA HIS A 561 -8.36 16.79 -7.61
C HIS A 561 -7.98 17.91 -6.62
N GLU A 562 -7.55 19.08 -7.10
CA GLU A 562 -7.02 20.17 -6.28
C GLU A 562 -7.99 20.64 -5.18
N LYS A 563 -9.30 20.62 -5.44
CA LYS A 563 -10.33 20.99 -4.46
C LYS A 563 -10.51 19.96 -3.33
N ILE A 564 -10.10 18.71 -3.58
CA ILE A 564 -10.11 17.63 -2.61
C ILE A 564 -8.75 17.56 -1.89
N GLN A 565 -7.64 17.55 -2.63
CA GLN A 565 -6.27 17.45 -2.10
C GLN A 565 -5.85 18.71 -1.31
N ARG A 566 -6.25 19.89 -1.77
CA ARG A 566 -5.92 21.21 -1.21
C ARG A 566 -4.42 21.47 -1.13
N ASP A 567 -3.93 21.73 0.08
CA ASP A 567 -2.56 22.10 0.42
C ASP A 567 -1.67 20.88 0.73
N VAL A 568 -2.22 19.67 0.63
CA VAL A 568 -1.44 18.43 0.77
C VAL A 568 -0.61 18.20 -0.50
N PRO A 569 0.72 18.01 -0.39
CA PRO A 569 1.56 17.71 -1.54
C PRO A 569 1.20 16.36 -2.20
N PRO A 570 1.70 16.09 -3.41
CA PRO A 570 1.56 14.77 -4.02
C PRO A 570 2.13 13.67 -3.12
N PHE A 571 1.43 12.54 -3.09
CA PHE A 571 1.80 11.32 -2.39
C PHE A 571 2.88 10.54 -3.14
N ARG A 572 3.47 9.57 -2.46
CA ARG A 572 4.56 8.72 -2.97
C ARG A 572 4.05 7.59 -3.87
N ASP A 573 2.81 7.15 -3.70
CA ASP A 573 2.21 6.12 -4.55
C ASP A 573 0.67 6.23 -4.64
N SER A 574 0.09 5.37 -5.47
CA SER A 574 -1.36 5.29 -5.71
C SER A 574 -2.14 4.79 -4.50
N TYR A 575 -1.59 3.84 -3.72
CA TYR A 575 -2.26 3.31 -2.53
C TYR A 575 -2.34 4.35 -1.41
N GLN A 576 -1.31 5.17 -1.25
CA GLN A 576 -1.30 6.29 -0.32
C GLN A 576 -2.38 7.33 -0.70
N THR A 577 -2.56 7.59 -1.99
CA THR A 577 -3.63 8.46 -2.49
C THR A 577 -5.02 7.84 -2.26
N SER A 578 -5.14 6.53 -2.44
CA SER A 578 -6.35 5.76 -2.13
C SER A 578 -6.69 5.79 -0.63
N ALA A 579 -5.70 5.58 0.25
CA ALA A 579 -5.87 5.65 1.70
C ALA A 579 -6.29 7.05 2.15
N PHE A 580 -5.69 8.10 1.59
CA PHE A 580 -6.13 9.47 1.81
C PHE A 580 -7.60 9.66 1.43
N PHE A 581 -8.02 9.20 0.24
CA PHE A 581 -9.42 9.23 -0.19
C PHE A 581 -10.35 8.45 0.75
N ALA A 582 -9.95 7.25 1.17
CA ALA A 582 -10.70 6.41 2.09
C ALA A 582 -10.93 7.08 3.44
N VAL A 583 -9.91 7.74 4.00
CA VAL A 583 -10.02 8.46 5.28
C VAL A 583 -10.91 9.70 5.12
N LEU A 584 -10.83 10.42 4.00
CA LEU A 584 -11.78 11.50 3.72
C LEU A 584 -13.23 11.00 3.67
N ARG A 585 -13.48 9.80 3.13
CA ARG A 585 -14.81 9.16 3.18
C ARG A 585 -15.17 8.69 4.58
N ALA A 586 -14.23 8.11 5.34
CA ALA A 586 -14.45 7.68 6.71
C ALA A 586 -14.77 8.85 7.65
N LEU A 587 -14.26 10.05 7.39
CA LEU A 587 -14.57 11.25 8.16
C LEU A 587 -15.81 12.02 7.65
N ASP A 588 -16.57 11.40 6.74
CA ASP A 588 -17.77 11.96 6.08
C ASP A 588 -17.52 13.28 5.34
N HIS A 589 -16.26 13.58 5.02
CA HIS A 589 -15.86 14.74 4.24
C HIS A 589 -16.21 14.57 2.76
N ILE A 590 -16.14 13.33 2.27
CA ILE A 590 -16.61 12.91 0.96
C ILE A 590 -17.73 11.90 1.17
N ARG A 591 -18.92 12.23 0.70
CA ARG A 591 -20.12 11.41 0.92
C ARG A 591 -20.96 11.32 -0.34
N PRO A 592 -21.60 10.17 -0.62
CA PRO A 592 -22.56 10.07 -1.71
C PRO A 592 -23.68 11.10 -1.53
N SER A 593 -23.96 11.92 -2.56
CA SER A 593 -25.08 12.86 -2.61
C SER A 593 -26.22 12.39 -3.51
N SER A 594 -25.88 11.59 -4.52
CA SER A 594 -26.79 10.95 -5.46
C SER A 594 -26.20 9.60 -5.90
N GLN A 595 -26.92 8.86 -6.74
CA GLN A 595 -26.45 7.56 -7.25
C GLN A 595 -25.05 7.63 -7.86
N ASP A 596 -24.73 8.74 -8.56
CA ASP A 596 -23.47 8.91 -9.30
C ASP A 596 -22.62 10.10 -8.83
N GLY A 597 -22.99 10.75 -7.71
CA GLY A 597 -22.36 11.99 -7.23
C GLY A 597 -21.78 11.89 -5.82
N TYR A 598 -20.55 12.33 -5.64
CA TYR A 598 -19.94 12.65 -4.36
C TYR A 598 -20.07 14.14 -4.06
N LYS A 599 -20.61 14.46 -2.88
CA LYS A 599 -20.49 15.78 -2.27
C LYS A 599 -19.25 15.80 -1.38
N VAL A 600 -18.44 16.84 -1.58
CA VAL A 600 -17.22 17.07 -0.81
C VAL A 600 -17.42 18.33 0.02
N ASP A 601 -17.10 18.28 1.30
CA ASP A 601 -17.26 19.44 2.16
C ASP A 601 -16.26 20.56 1.81
N LEU A 602 -16.69 21.81 2.00
CA LEU A 602 -15.92 23.03 1.69
C LEU A 602 -15.62 23.21 0.19
N THR A 603 -16.41 22.57 -0.67
CA THR A 603 -16.47 22.83 -2.11
C THR A 603 -17.93 22.78 -2.57
N ASP A 604 -18.26 23.62 -3.54
CA ASP A 604 -19.59 23.66 -4.16
C ASP A 604 -19.72 22.67 -5.35
N GLU A 605 -18.62 22.01 -5.71
CA GLU A 605 -18.54 21.06 -6.81
C GLU A 605 -18.87 19.63 -6.36
N GLU A 606 -19.71 18.93 -7.13
CA GLU A 606 -19.92 17.49 -7.02
C GLU A 606 -18.94 16.73 -7.92
N PHE A 607 -18.46 15.60 -7.44
CA PHE A 607 -17.55 14.72 -8.18
C PHE A 607 -18.26 13.44 -8.59
N SER A 608 -17.83 12.79 -9.67
CA SER A 608 -18.37 11.49 -10.04
C SER A 608 -17.98 10.42 -9.01
N THR A 609 -18.90 9.50 -8.69
CA THR A 609 -18.59 8.29 -7.90
C THR A 609 -17.74 7.30 -8.67
N LYS A 610 -17.69 7.41 -9.99
CA LYS A 610 -16.85 6.57 -10.84
C LYS A 610 -15.39 7.02 -10.76
N ILE A 611 -14.53 6.10 -10.36
CA ILE A 611 -13.07 6.28 -10.26
C ILE A 611 -12.44 5.54 -11.44
N PRO A 612 -12.20 6.18 -12.60
CA PRO A 612 -11.68 5.49 -13.76
C PRO A 612 -10.21 5.10 -13.57
N ALA A 613 -9.87 3.84 -13.90
CA ALA A 613 -8.49 3.42 -14.03
C ALA A 613 -7.70 4.33 -14.98
N ARG A 614 -6.44 4.61 -14.61
CA ARG A 614 -5.54 5.53 -15.30
C ARG A 614 -4.34 4.80 -15.86
N LEU A 615 -3.82 5.32 -16.95
CA LEU A 615 -2.68 4.74 -17.66
C LEU A 615 -1.55 5.75 -17.74
N TYR A 616 -0.34 5.29 -17.49
CA TYR A 616 0.84 6.11 -17.38
C TYR A 616 2.00 5.54 -18.20
N GLU A 617 2.85 6.42 -18.74
CA GLU A 617 4.13 6.05 -19.36
C GLU A 617 5.27 6.78 -18.68
N VAL A 618 6.29 6.03 -18.27
CA VAL A 618 7.50 6.61 -17.67
C VAL A 618 8.32 7.32 -18.75
N GLY A 619 8.35 8.65 -18.69
CA GLY A 619 9.09 9.50 -19.60
C GLY A 619 10.56 9.70 -19.21
N LYS A 620 11.20 10.71 -19.82
CA LYS A 620 12.58 11.11 -19.47
C LYS A 620 12.67 12.00 -18.22
N ASN A 621 11.59 12.70 -17.89
CA ASN A 621 11.54 13.76 -16.88
C ASN A 621 10.24 13.62 -16.04
N GLY A 622 9.91 12.40 -15.63
CA GLY A 622 8.67 12.09 -14.91
C GLY A 622 7.68 11.27 -15.74
N VAL A 623 6.49 11.08 -15.18
CA VAL A 623 5.46 10.22 -15.76
C VAL A 623 4.45 11.03 -16.57
N ILE A 624 4.00 10.46 -17.68
CA ILE A 624 3.00 11.04 -18.57
C ILE A 624 1.73 10.23 -18.42
N GLU A 625 0.60 10.89 -18.13
CA GLU A 625 -0.68 10.22 -18.18
C GLU A 625 -1.16 10.08 -19.64
N LEU A 626 -1.53 8.86 -20.01
CA LEU A 626 -2.06 8.50 -21.33
C LEU A 626 -3.59 8.50 -21.36
N SER A 627 -4.23 8.22 -20.23
CA SER A 627 -5.68 8.26 -20.07
C SER A 627 -6.21 9.69 -20.09
N ARG A 628 -7.37 9.91 -20.75
CA ARG A 628 -8.14 11.15 -20.60
C ARG A 628 -9.28 10.88 -19.61
N ALA A 629 -9.22 11.52 -18.43
CA ALA A 629 -10.33 11.49 -17.49
C ALA A 629 -11.55 12.17 -18.15
N SER A 630 -12.57 11.39 -18.50
CA SER A 630 -13.88 11.88 -18.89
C SER A 630 -14.89 11.05 -18.12
N SER A 631 -15.66 11.72 -17.28
CA SER A 631 -16.90 11.13 -16.81
C SER A 631 -17.92 11.18 -17.95
N LYS A 632 -18.84 10.21 -17.98
CA LYS A 632 -19.96 10.22 -18.95
C LYS A 632 -21.09 11.16 -18.52
N ASP A 633 -21.12 11.55 -17.25
CA ASP A 633 -22.19 12.34 -16.63
C ASP A 633 -21.89 13.85 -16.56
N GLY A 634 -20.71 14.29 -17.03
CA GLY A 634 -20.29 15.69 -17.04
C GLY A 634 -19.69 16.21 -15.73
N ARG A 635 -19.69 15.42 -14.65
CA ARG A 635 -19.02 15.76 -13.38
C ARG A 635 -17.50 15.52 -13.46
N PRO A 636 -16.65 16.32 -12.80
CA PRO A 636 -15.25 15.97 -12.68
C PRO A 636 -15.07 14.65 -11.91
N THR A 637 -14.07 13.88 -12.28
CA THR A 637 -13.62 12.73 -11.48
C THR A 637 -12.84 13.23 -10.26
N ILE A 638 -12.70 12.38 -9.22
CA ILE A 638 -11.86 12.69 -8.05
C ILE A 638 -10.36 12.80 -8.38
N HIS A 639 -9.93 12.37 -9.57
CA HIS A 639 -8.55 12.47 -10.00
C HIS A 639 -8.13 13.89 -10.37
N SER A 640 -6.84 14.17 -10.24
CA SER A 640 -6.25 15.41 -10.75
C SER A 640 -6.37 15.54 -12.26
N GLN A 641 -6.69 16.75 -12.74
CA GLN A 641 -6.77 17.08 -14.16
C GLN A 641 -5.39 17.35 -14.82
N ALA A 642 -4.30 17.31 -14.05
CA ALA A 642 -2.97 17.61 -14.57
C ALA A 642 -2.44 16.49 -15.48
N ALA A 643 -2.26 16.79 -16.77
CA ALA A 643 -1.77 15.84 -17.79
C ALA A 643 -0.31 15.37 -17.60
N LYS A 644 0.42 15.95 -16.63
CA LYS A 644 1.77 15.55 -16.24
C LYS A 644 1.83 15.43 -14.73
N ALA A 645 2.15 14.23 -14.25
CA ALA A 645 2.51 14.03 -12.86
C ALA A 645 4.04 13.99 -12.78
N HIS A 646 4.63 15.01 -12.17
CA HIS A 646 6.01 14.91 -11.69
C HIS A 646 5.95 14.38 -10.25
N PRO A 647 6.89 13.54 -9.79
CA PRO A 647 6.96 13.12 -8.38
C PRO A 647 7.12 14.29 -7.38
N LEU A 648 7.32 15.52 -7.86
CA LEU A 648 7.39 16.75 -7.08
C LEU A 648 6.21 17.71 -7.35
N GLY A 649 5.17 17.28 -8.08
CA GLY A 649 3.97 18.09 -8.36
C GLY A 649 4.11 19.15 -9.47
N CYS A 650 5.25 19.23 -10.17
CA CYS A 650 5.44 20.20 -11.24
C CYS A 650 4.69 19.87 -12.53
N THR A 651 3.84 20.81 -13.00
CA THR A 651 3.12 20.68 -14.28
C THR A 651 3.79 21.42 -15.45
N GLN A 652 4.76 22.30 -15.18
CA GLN A 652 5.59 22.97 -16.20
C GLN A 652 7.05 23.10 -15.74
N ARG A 653 7.98 22.73 -16.64
CA ARG A 653 9.46 22.84 -16.56
C ARG A 653 10.00 23.04 -15.13
N CYS A 654 10.08 21.92 -14.45
CA CYS A 654 11.12 21.60 -13.48
C CYS A 654 12.17 20.80 -14.28
#